data_AF-A0AAJ2YAQ8-F1
#
_entry.id   AF-A0AAJ2YAQ8-F1
#
_cell.length_a   1.000
_cell.length_b   1.000
_cell.length_c   1.000
_cell.angle_alpha   90.00
_cell.angle_beta   90.00
_cell.angle_gamma   90.00
#
_symmetry.space_group_name_H-M   'P 1'
#
loop_
_entity.id
_entity.type
_entity.pdbx_description
1 polymer ?
#
loop_
_entity_poly.entity_id
_entity_poly.type
_entity_poly.pdbx_seq_one_letter_code
_entity_poly.pdbx_strand_id
1 'polypeptide(L)'
;MTSRSRQAATQKMKFSVKYKIFERFYISSHIYSFRGYDVNKFYKVIWSSILQNWVVVSELSTSTKKKVSTSLWVGFSFCSCFASAADITCSYYNCYADGDITVSTSLNLNDRQHTGPDTILTIGNTSESEVNVVYGGELTTSLINVGKGGEGTLNIINGGGVNIFDSNYSYPLSVGNGYKGTVNVNGNGSFLNYNPSREINIGNSSPGYLNISDGGKFTASQSVVYVGGRGAGQGEVNVFGPNSVLDANSLYIGVWGNGKLEVTDSGVVNTSNFSMGYNNSGETIVSGAGSQLNITNSLNIVTTANINARGTLIINNGGKVTADTIALGNTDNFDKPSTGEAVLIIGGRDYANPLEAGTLDVDKILFRGLNSTLTLNQDNEFNLTSDLSSQGRFSNQTYNYGTINALNGYTVLSGDNSGYNGKLNIAPFASVTVSNQKNLGNATIANNGWLEIDTQTGWNFSNTMTGDGELAVNTGNNTFSFQNATNTAGFSGSLILEDTSFNLSGDNTAALTSALLRAGSGSKITVGTGIQNISRLLFEGGTVDFGKVTPGKTQSDSMIHVNNWVDLDYGGTVQVDVSGDVIADTVSRDVDTSLSLLEQDDENATIQLVSVSENSRGATGSGGNLQLQNPSGQLITDGVQHAVTQNGQKVAEGTYDYRLTSGVNNDGLYIGYGLTQLDLLTSGTDALELDANGKTGNAADMSARITGTGDLAFNSQKDETVSLSNQNNDYTGVTDIRGGNVLMNSDSALGQTSEIRLATDTRLDMNGHSQTAGKLNGTAGSVLNINGGNLTLTEGGVSAGILSGNGALNVSGGVLDITGGNSTFTARTTIAKDAVVRMNDVSGLGTGNISNAGTLSLTHASGSLGNNPII
;
A
#
# COMPACT_ATOMS: atom_id res chain seq x y z
N MET A 1 -66.61 -8.30 -12.71
CA MET A 1 -67.02 -9.65 -12.26
C MET A 1 -66.18 -10.04 -11.06
N THR A 2 -66.87 -10.59 -10.07
CA THR A 2 -66.47 -11.11 -8.75
C THR A 2 -65.23 -12.04 -8.79
N SER A 3 -64.36 -12.13 -7.79
CA SER A 3 -64.67 -12.45 -6.39
C SER A 3 -63.53 -12.09 -5.41
N ARG A 4 -63.93 -11.85 -4.15
CA ARG A 4 -63.11 -11.46 -2.98
C ARG A 4 -62.46 -12.66 -2.29
N SER A 5 -61.30 -12.45 -1.67
CA SER A 5 -60.99 -12.56 -0.22
C SER A 5 -59.88 -13.61 0.02
N ARG A 6 -58.94 -13.52 0.98
CA ARG A 6 -58.82 -12.78 2.25
C ARG A 6 -57.36 -12.36 2.50
N GLN A 7 -57.22 -11.30 3.31
CA GLN A 7 -55.99 -10.76 3.90
C GLN A 7 -55.27 -11.74 4.84
N ALA A 8 -53.94 -11.66 4.85
CA ALA A 8 -53.14 -11.74 6.07
C ALA A 8 -52.01 -10.71 5.96
N ALA A 9 -51.98 -9.77 6.90
CA ALA A 9 -51.06 -8.64 6.94
C ALA A 9 -49.70 -9.09 7.47
N THR A 10 -48.64 -8.84 6.71
CA THR A 10 -47.26 -8.93 7.18
C THR A 10 -46.60 -7.58 6.99
N GLN A 11 -46.55 -6.79 8.06
CA GLN A 11 -45.87 -5.51 8.12
C GLN A 11 -44.35 -5.77 8.17
N LYS A 12 -43.70 -5.87 7.01
CA LYS A 12 -42.23 -5.86 6.91
C LYS A 12 -41.74 -4.41 6.88
N MET A 13 -41.23 -3.93 8.01
CA MET A 13 -40.41 -2.72 8.03
C MET A 13 -39.11 -3.00 7.26
N LYS A 14 -38.89 -2.20 6.21
CA LYS A 14 -37.60 -2.04 5.53
C LYS A 14 -36.70 -1.20 6.43
N PHE A 15 -35.50 -1.69 6.75
CA PHE A 15 -34.36 -0.83 7.04
C PHE A 15 -33.32 -1.04 5.95
N SER A 16 -33.03 0.07 5.27
CA SER A 16 -31.90 0.24 4.36
C SER A 16 -30.67 0.55 5.21
N VAL A 17 -29.56 -0.12 4.96
CA VAL A 17 -28.25 0.29 5.51
C VAL A 17 -27.30 0.50 4.32
N LYS A 18 -26.89 1.76 4.13
CA LYS A 18 -25.75 2.15 3.31
C LYS A 18 -24.53 2.34 4.23
N TYR A 19 -23.49 1.55 3.96
CA TYR A 19 -22.04 1.80 3.99
C TYR A 19 -21.24 2.20 5.25
N LYS A 20 -20.04 1.56 5.27
CA LYS A 20 -18.68 1.98 5.72
C LYS A 20 -18.32 1.93 7.22
N ILE A 21 -17.66 0.83 7.63
CA ILE A 21 -16.18 0.64 7.76
C ILE A 21 -15.39 1.95 8.08
N PHE A 22 -14.45 2.11 9.02
CA PHE A 22 -13.55 1.27 9.86
C PHE A 22 -13.23 2.06 11.17
N GLU A 23 -12.95 1.39 12.30
CA GLU A 23 -11.67 1.48 13.05
C GLU A 23 -11.74 0.90 14.48
N ARG A 24 -10.73 0.08 14.77
CA ARG A 24 -10.11 -0.37 16.05
C ARG A 24 -10.91 -0.26 17.36
N PHE A 25 -11.09 -1.40 18.02
CA PHE A 25 -11.30 -1.46 19.47
C PHE A 25 -10.12 -2.15 20.16
N TYR A 26 -9.43 -1.39 20.99
CA TYR A 26 -8.78 -1.89 22.20
C TYR A 26 -9.87 -2.32 23.20
N ILE A 27 -9.71 -3.47 23.87
CA ILE A 27 -10.53 -3.81 25.05
C ILE A 27 -9.64 -4.21 26.23
N SER A 28 -9.65 -3.32 27.22
CA SER A 28 -9.40 -3.60 28.64
C SER A 28 -10.71 -4.11 29.25
N SER A 29 -10.71 -5.24 29.97
CA SER A 29 -11.92 -5.81 30.57
C SER A 29 -12.04 -5.45 32.06
N HIS A 30 -13.21 -4.99 32.49
CA HIS A 30 -13.58 -4.76 33.90
C HIS A 30 -14.98 -5.35 34.14
N ILE A 31 -15.20 -6.01 35.29
CA ILE A 31 -16.45 -6.70 35.66
C ILE A 31 -17.22 -5.85 36.69
N TYR A 32 -18.52 -5.61 36.47
CA TYR A 32 -19.40 -4.88 37.40
C TYR A 32 -20.63 -5.73 37.80
N SER A 33 -21.18 -5.53 39.02
CA SER A 33 -22.38 -6.21 39.53
C SER A 33 -23.49 -5.24 39.96
N PHE A 34 -24.75 -5.49 39.57
CA PHE A 34 -25.92 -4.76 40.07
C PHE A 34 -26.88 -5.71 40.82
N ARG A 35 -27.40 -5.29 41.98
CA ARG A 35 -28.41 -6.05 42.77
C ARG A 35 -29.78 -5.38 42.69
N GLY A 36 -30.74 -6.08 42.09
CA GLY A 36 -32.18 -5.79 42.17
C GLY A 36 -32.94 -7.04 42.61
N TYR A 37 -34.01 -6.87 43.39
CA TYR A 37 -34.72 -7.96 44.07
C TYR A 37 -35.24 -9.02 43.09
N ASP A 38 -34.81 -10.27 43.36
CA ASP A 38 -35.34 -11.54 42.85
C ASP A 38 -35.19 -11.90 41.35
N VAL A 39 -33.99 -11.77 40.75
CA VAL A 39 -33.42 -12.81 39.85
C VAL A 39 -31.89 -12.63 39.75
N ASN A 40 -31.08 -13.59 40.20
CA ASN A 40 -29.61 -13.57 40.02
C ASN A 40 -29.25 -14.07 38.60
N LYS A 41 -28.97 -13.15 37.68
CA LYS A 41 -28.39 -13.43 36.36
C LYS A 41 -27.12 -12.62 36.17
N PHE A 42 -26.07 -13.26 35.65
CA PHE A 42 -24.82 -12.59 35.29
C PHE A 42 -24.80 -12.37 33.77
N TYR A 43 -24.41 -11.17 33.34
CA TYR A 43 -24.37 -10.80 31.93
C TYR A 43 -22.96 -10.37 31.54
N LYS A 44 -22.51 -10.81 30.36
CA LYS A 44 -21.36 -10.23 29.69
C LYS A 44 -21.86 -9.02 28.90
N VAL A 45 -21.42 -7.84 29.31
CA VAL A 45 -21.69 -6.58 28.61
C VAL A 45 -20.38 -6.06 28.03
N ILE A 46 -20.44 -5.56 26.80
CA ILE A 46 -19.34 -4.86 26.14
C ILE A 46 -19.80 -3.47 25.74
N TRP A 47 -18.90 -2.48 25.82
CA TRP A 47 -19.17 -1.14 25.32
C TRP A 47 -19.09 -1.15 23.79
N SER A 48 -20.16 -0.75 23.12
CA SER A 48 -20.16 -0.56 21.67
C SER A 48 -19.87 0.89 21.35
N SER A 49 -18.70 1.21 20.77
CA SER A 49 -18.41 2.56 20.27
C SER A 49 -19.24 2.94 19.05
N ILE A 50 -19.78 1.96 18.31
CA ILE A 50 -20.68 2.21 17.18
C ILE A 50 -22.07 2.68 17.66
N LEU A 51 -22.53 2.21 18.83
CA LEU A 51 -23.85 2.52 19.38
C LEU A 51 -23.81 3.48 20.59
N GLN A 52 -22.63 3.85 21.09
CA GLN A 52 -22.39 4.69 22.29
C GLN A 52 -23.18 4.23 23.53
N ASN A 53 -23.30 2.91 23.73
CA ASN A 53 -23.95 2.32 24.89
C ASN A 53 -23.34 0.96 25.25
N TRP A 54 -23.64 0.48 26.48
CA TRP A 54 -23.29 -0.87 26.93
C TRP A 54 -24.28 -1.89 26.37
N VAL A 55 -23.79 -2.88 25.62
CA VAL A 55 -24.59 -3.91 24.96
C VAL A 55 -24.36 -5.26 25.61
N VAL A 56 -25.45 -5.97 25.95
CA VAL A 56 -25.39 -7.33 26.48
C VAL A 56 -25.09 -8.29 25.35
N VAL A 57 -23.98 -9.03 25.45
CA VAL A 57 -23.54 -9.97 24.40
C VAL A 57 -23.67 -11.43 24.80
N SER A 58 -23.80 -11.73 26.10
CA SER A 58 -24.25 -13.04 26.56
C SER A 58 -24.78 -13.01 28.00
N GLU A 59 -25.64 -13.96 28.34
CA GLU A 59 -26.00 -14.31 29.73
C GLU A 59 -25.06 -15.46 30.16
N LEU A 60 -24.32 -15.28 31.25
CA LEU A 60 -23.19 -16.14 31.66
C LEU A 60 -23.57 -17.32 32.58
N SER A 61 -24.84 -17.52 32.94
CA SER A 61 -25.29 -18.76 33.62
C SER A 61 -26.82 -18.94 33.65
N THR A 62 -27.31 -20.17 33.48
CA THR A 62 -28.59 -20.65 34.03
C THR A 62 -28.34 -21.30 35.40
N SER A 63 -29.13 -20.95 36.42
CA SER A 63 -28.89 -21.44 37.78
C SER A 63 -29.11 -22.95 37.93
N THR A 64 -28.20 -23.59 38.64
CA THR A 64 -28.33 -24.92 39.25
C THR A 64 -29.56 -25.04 40.14
N LYS A 65 -30.24 -26.20 40.08
CA LYS A 65 -31.31 -26.56 41.02
C LYS A 65 -30.78 -26.59 42.47
N LYS A 66 -31.54 -25.97 43.38
CA LYS A 66 -31.27 -25.80 44.81
C LYS A 66 -30.87 -27.11 45.53
N LYS A 67 -29.77 -27.04 46.30
CA LYS A 67 -29.54 -27.86 47.50
C LYS A 67 -30.62 -27.57 48.55
N VAL A 68 -31.22 -28.61 49.11
CA VAL A 68 -31.91 -28.55 50.42
C VAL A 68 -30.94 -29.09 51.45
N SER A 69 -30.70 -28.29 52.50
CA SER A 69 -29.95 -28.67 53.69
C SER A 69 -30.94 -29.07 54.77
N THR A 70 -30.79 -30.27 55.33
CA THR A 70 -31.13 -30.59 56.73
C THR A 70 -30.43 -31.87 57.17
N SER A 71 -29.92 -31.83 58.40
CA SER A 71 -29.13 -32.81 59.13
C SER A 71 -29.90 -34.05 59.63
N LEU A 72 -29.24 -35.21 59.54
CA LEU A 72 -29.28 -36.43 60.38
C LEU A 72 -30.65 -36.99 60.90
N TRP A 73 -31.09 -38.14 60.40
CA TRP A 73 -31.29 -39.44 61.11
C TRP A 73 -32.02 -40.49 60.24
N VAL A 74 -31.44 -41.71 60.17
CA VAL A 74 -32.02 -43.08 60.07
C VAL A 74 -33.03 -43.48 58.97
N GLY A 75 -32.62 -44.48 58.18
CA GLY A 75 -33.35 -45.74 57.94
C GLY A 75 -34.41 -45.83 56.82
N PHE A 76 -34.32 -46.90 56.03
CA PHE A 76 -35.20 -47.38 54.93
C PHE A 76 -35.01 -46.69 53.56
N SER A 77 -34.34 -47.28 52.55
CA SER A 77 -34.57 -48.53 51.79
C SER A 77 -35.62 -48.39 50.66
N PHE A 78 -35.07 -48.36 49.43
CA PHE A 78 -35.63 -48.63 48.09
C PHE A 78 -36.83 -47.83 47.53
N CYS A 79 -36.56 -47.04 46.47
CA CYS A 79 -37.03 -47.40 45.13
C CYS A 79 -36.09 -46.83 44.06
N SER A 80 -35.49 -47.74 43.30
CA SER A 80 -34.52 -47.56 42.24
C SER A 80 -35.13 -47.05 40.94
N CYS A 81 -34.62 -45.92 40.44
CA CYS A 81 -34.27 -45.77 39.04
C CYS A 81 -32.76 -45.51 39.00
N PHE A 82 -31.98 -46.58 38.81
CA PHE A 82 -30.55 -46.50 38.57
C PHE A 82 -30.32 -45.81 37.22
N ALA A 83 -29.91 -44.54 37.22
CA ALA A 83 -28.97 -44.08 36.23
C ALA A 83 -27.60 -44.28 36.90
N SER A 84 -26.91 -45.37 36.54
CA SER A 84 -25.51 -45.53 36.93
C SER A 84 -24.75 -44.30 36.44
N ALA A 85 -23.86 -43.73 37.25
CA ALA A 85 -22.82 -42.86 36.71
C ALA A 85 -22.19 -43.60 35.52
N ALA A 86 -22.17 -42.98 34.33
CA ALA A 86 -21.51 -43.61 33.19
C ALA A 86 -20.05 -43.82 33.58
N ASP A 87 -19.63 -45.08 33.53
CA ASP A 87 -18.29 -45.50 33.94
C ASP A 87 -17.60 -46.11 32.71
N ILE A 88 -16.27 -46.01 32.63
CA ILE A 88 -15.54 -46.61 31.51
C ILE A 88 -15.65 -48.13 31.64
N THR A 89 -16.45 -48.73 30.76
CA THR A 89 -16.78 -50.15 30.81
C THR A 89 -15.83 -50.92 29.91
N CYS A 90 -15.07 -51.86 30.46
CA CYS A 90 -14.10 -52.66 29.72
C CYS A 90 -14.56 -54.11 29.58
N SER A 91 -14.48 -54.65 28.37
CA SER A 91 -14.70 -56.04 28.02
C SER A 91 -13.48 -56.55 27.25
N TYR A 92 -12.69 -57.42 27.91
CA TYR A 92 -11.34 -57.78 27.47
C TYR A 92 -10.49 -56.50 27.28
N TYR A 93 -9.77 -56.39 26.17
CA TYR A 93 -8.95 -55.22 25.86
C TYR A 93 -9.75 -54.04 25.27
N ASN A 94 -11.08 -54.12 25.12
CA ASN A 94 -11.91 -53.03 24.62
C ASN A 94 -12.64 -52.31 25.77
N CYS A 95 -12.36 -51.03 25.94
CA CYS A 95 -13.02 -50.13 26.88
C CYS A 95 -13.90 -49.12 26.13
N TYR A 96 -15.09 -48.85 26.67
CA TYR A 96 -16.09 -47.99 26.07
C TYR A 96 -16.50 -46.89 27.05
N ALA A 97 -16.55 -45.66 26.53
CA ALA A 97 -17.08 -44.48 27.19
C ALA A 97 -18.33 -44.01 26.42
N ASP A 98 -19.50 -44.52 26.82
CA ASP A 98 -20.80 -44.15 26.28
C ASP A 98 -21.56 -43.32 27.34
N GLY A 99 -21.64 -42.00 27.13
CA GLY A 99 -22.20 -41.00 28.05
C GLY A 99 -21.18 -40.00 28.64
N ASP A 100 -21.59 -39.26 29.68
CA ASP A 100 -20.77 -38.23 30.34
C ASP A 100 -19.96 -38.82 31.50
N ILE A 101 -18.64 -38.87 31.34
CA ILE A 101 -17.71 -39.50 32.27
C ILE A 101 -16.72 -38.46 32.78
N THR A 102 -16.41 -38.48 34.08
CA THR A 102 -15.38 -37.62 34.69
C THR A 102 -14.28 -38.45 35.34
N VAL A 103 -13.03 -38.26 34.90
CA VAL A 103 -11.82 -38.85 35.48
C VAL A 103 -11.10 -37.77 36.28
N SER A 104 -11.21 -37.85 37.62
CA SER A 104 -10.60 -36.87 38.54
C SER A 104 -9.44 -37.44 39.36
N THR A 105 -9.12 -38.72 39.17
CA THR A 105 -8.00 -39.43 39.78
C THR A 105 -7.32 -40.29 38.73
N SER A 106 -6.08 -40.75 38.97
CA SER A 106 -5.37 -41.63 38.05
C SER A 106 -6.18 -42.92 37.77
N LEU A 107 -6.43 -43.17 36.49
CA LEU A 107 -7.11 -44.32 35.93
C LEU A 107 -6.26 -44.91 34.82
N ASN A 108 -5.55 -45.99 35.14
CA ASN A 108 -4.80 -46.75 34.14
C ASN A 108 -5.64 -47.93 33.63
N LEU A 109 -6.12 -47.81 32.38
CA LEU A 109 -6.91 -48.88 31.75
C LEU A 109 -6.06 -50.10 31.40
N ASN A 110 -4.72 -49.96 31.32
CA ASN A 110 -3.81 -51.06 31.03
C ASN A 110 -3.59 -51.99 32.24
N ASP A 111 -3.86 -51.54 33.47
CA ASP A 111 -3.70 -52.36 34.68
C ASP A 111 -4.87 -53.34 34.90
N ARG A 112 -5.97 -53.16 34.16
CA ARG A 112 -7.14 -54.04 34.21
C ARG A 112 -6.80 -55.33 33.46
N GLN A 113 -6.21 -56.29 34.18
CA GLN A 113 -5.73 -57.60 33.72
C GLN A 113 -6.64 -58.28 32.68
N HIS A 114 -6.38 -58.04 31.40
CA HIS A 114 -7.03 -58.73 30.30
C HIS A 114 -5.95 -59.24 29.34
N THR A 115 -6.12 -60.47 28.85
CA THR A 115 -5.08 -61.31 28.21
C THR A 115 -4.64 -60.85 26.80
N GLY A 116 -4.73 -59.57 26.49
CA GLY A 116 -4.30 -58.95 25.22
C GLY A 116 -3.24 -57.88 25.47
N PRO A 117 -2.37 -57.59 24.49
CA PRO A 117 -1.21 -56.71 24.71
C PRO A 117 -1.56 -55.21 24.87
N ASP A 118 -2.64 -54.72 24.27
CA ASP A 118 -2.92 -53.27 24.13
C ASP A 118 -4.39 -52.93 24.44
N THR A 119 -4.67 -51.99 25.36
CA THR A 119 -6.05 -51.55 25.69
C THR A 119 -6.56 -50.49 24.71
N ILE A 120 -7.81 -50.65 24.25
CA ILE A 120 -8.50 -49.74 23.33
C ILE A 120 -9.61 -49.00 24.08
N LEU A 121 -9.48 -47.68 24.23
CA LEU A 121 -10.58 -46.83 24.68
C LEU A 121 -11.34 -46.28 23.47
N THR A 122 -12.66 -46.45 23.44
CA THR A 122 -13.54 -45.83 22.45
C THR A 122 -14.51 -44.88 23.15
N ILE A 123 -14.46 -43.60 22.78
CA ILE A 123 -15.36 -42.54 23.25
C ILE A 123 -16.41 -42.29 22.16
N GLY A 124 -17.68 -42.49 22.49
CA GLY A 124 -18.78 -42.44 21.52
C GLY A 124 -18.82 -43.71 20.65
N ASN A 125 -18.97 -44.87 21.30
CA ASN A 125 -19.06 -46.15 20.61
C ASN A 125 -20.49 -46.44 20.11
N THR A 126 -21.51 -46.04 20.84
CA THR A 126 -22.92 -46.19 20.41
C THR A 126 -23.78 -44.94 20.59
N SER A 127 -23.31 -43.94 21.33
CA SER A 127 -24.02 -42.69 21.61
C SER A 127 -23.10 -41.48 21.48
N GLU A 128 -23.67 -40.29 21.59
CA GLU A 128 -22.90 -39.10 21.94
C GLU A 128 -22.28 -39.29 23.34
N SER A 129 -21.00 -38.95 23.49
CA SER A 129 -20.24 -39.17 24.72
C SER A 129 -19.22 -38.09 24.98
N GLU A 130 -19.04 -37.77 26.26
CA GLU A 130 -18.07 -36.80 26.74
C GLU A 130 -17.23 -37.39 27.87
N VAL A 131 -15.90 -37.40 27.73
CA VAL A 131 -14.96 -37.78 28.80
C VAL A 131 -14.20 -36.54 29.25
N ASN A 132 -14.38 -36.17 30.52
CA ASN A 132 -13.70 -35.06 31.17
C ASN A 132 -12.58 -35.56 32.10
N VAL A 133 -11.33 -35.35 31.74
CA VAL A 133 -10.16 -35.60 32.58
C VAL A 133 -9.78 -34.30 33.27
N VAL A 134 -9.93 -34.24 34.59
CA VAL A 134 -9.96 -32.98 35.37
C VAL A 134 -9.13 -33.07 36.65
N TYR A 135 -8.76 -31.91 37.20
CA TYR A 135 -8.26 -31.75 38.57
C TYR A 135 -7.03 -32.63 38.92
N GLY A 136 -6.11 -32.82 37.97
CA GLY A 136 -4.93 -33.67 38.15
C GLY A 136 -5.18 -35.17 37.99
N GLY A 137 -6.39 -35.58 37.59
CA GLY A 137 -6.67 -36.95 37.18
C GLY A 137 -5.86 -37.32 35.93
N GLU A 138 -5.37 -38.55 35.87
CA GLU A 138 -4.59 -39.05 34.71
C GLU A 138 -5.24 -40.29 34.10
N LEU A 139 -5.55 -40.28 32.81
CA LEU A 139 -6.08 -41.42 32.08
C LEU A 139 -4.99 -42.06 31.23
N THR A 140 -4.71 -43.34 31.46
CA THR A 140 -3.69 -44.10 30.71
C THR A 140 -4.30 -45.25 29.92
N THR A 141 -3.94 -45.39 28.65
CA THR A 141 -4.42 -46.46 27.74
C THR A 141 -3.41 -46.71 26.61
N SER A 142 -3.58 -47.76 25.81
CA SER A 142 -2.71 -48.03 24.64
C SER A 142 -3.24 -47.42 23.33
N LEU A 143 -4.56 -47.23 23.23
CA LEU A 143 -5.23 -46.67 22.06
C LEU A 143 -6.47 -45.86 22.47
N ILE A 144 -6.75 -44.77 21.75
CA ILE A 144 -7.98 -43.97 21.87
C ILE A 144 -8.62 -43.76 20.49
N ASN A 145 -9.90 -44.12 20.39
CA ASN A 145 -10.80 -43.69 19.33
C ASN A 145 -11.80 -42.68 19.88
N VAL A 146 -11.93 -41.53 19.22
CA VAL A 146 -12.91 -40.49 19.58
C VAL A 146 -13.89 -40.31 18.42
N GLY A 147 -15.17 -40.58 18.66
CA GLY A 147 -16.23 -40.47 17.65
C GLY A 147 -16.25 -41.65 16.67
N LYS A 148 -16.66 -42.85 17.14
CA LYS A 148 -16.61 -44.09 16.34
C LYS A 148 -17.96 -44.63 15.88
N GLY A 149 -18.94 -44.72 16.79
CA GLY A 149 -20.31 -45.12 16.49
C GLY A 149 -21.37 -44.09 16.89
N GLY A 150 -20.96 -43.07 17.66
CA GLY A 150 -21.66 -41.80 17.87
C GLY A 150 -20.63 -40.67 18.02
N GLU A 151 -21.07 -39.43 18.25
CA GLU A 151 -20.13 -38.31 18.47
C GLU A 151 -19.33 -38.51 19.76
N GLY A 152 -18.05 -38.19 19.75
CA GLY A 152 -17.17 -38.35 20.91
C GLY A 152 -16.42 -37.07 21.23
N THR A 153 -16.34 -36.73 22.51
CA THR A 153 -15.55 -35.60 23.01
C THR A 153 -14.64 -36.05 24.15
N LEU A 154 -13.35 -35.74 24.07
CA LEU A 154 -12.37 -35.90 25.14
C LEU A 154 -11.89 -34.52 25.59
N ASN A 155 -12.25 -34.12 26.80
CA ASN A 155 -11.85 -32.87 27.43
C ASN A 155 -10.77 -33.15 28.46
N ILE A 156 -9.57 -32.63 28.25
CA ILE A 156 -8.44 -32.67 29.18
C ILE A 156 -8.29 -31.25 29.70
N ILE A 157 -8.84 -31.01 30.89
CA ILE A 157 -9.04 -29.66 31.41
C ILE A 157 -8.61 -29.53 32.86
N ASN A 158 -8.38 -28.30 33.34
CA ASN A 158 -8.06 -28.01 34.74
C ASN A 158 -6.91 -28.88 35.32
N GLY A 159 -5.85 -29.09 34.53
CA GLY A 159 -4.68 -29.86 34.96
C GLY A 159 -4.81 -31.38 34.80
N GLY A 160 -5.81 -31.88 34.07
CA GLY A 160 -5.94 -33.30 33.76
C GLY A 160 -4.86 -33.81 32.79
N GLY A 161 -4.56 -35.10 32.83
CA GLY A 161 -3.55 -35.73 31.99
C GLY A 161 -4.07 -36.94 31.22
N VAL A 162 -3.68 -37.12 29.96
CA VAL A 162 -3.92 -38.35 29.21
C VAL A 162 -2.60 -38.88 28.68
N ASN A 163 -2.32 -40.15 28.91
CA ASN A 163 -1.14 -40.83 28.39
C ASN A 163 -1.54 -42.00 27.49
N ILE A 164 -1.03 -42.01 26.26
CA ILE A 164 -1.17 -43.11 25.32
C ILE A 164 0.22 -43.77 25.20
N PHE A 165 0.33 -45.03 25.61
CA PHE A 165 1.59 -45.79 25.57
C PHE A 165 1.54 -46.94 24.56
N ASP A 166 2.73 -47.47 24.25
CA ASP A 166 3.04 -48.72 23.53
C ASP A 166 1.84 -49.48 22.93
N SER A 167 1.78 -49.51 21.60
CA SER A 167 0.79 -50.31 20.89
C SER A 167 1.27 -50.75 19.50
N ASN A 168 0.78 -51.91 19.07
CA ASN A 168 1.06 -52.47 17.75
C ASN A 168 0.14 -51.92 16.65
N TYR A 169 -0.82 -51.07 17.00
CA TYR A 169 -1.77 -50.49 16.06
C TYR A 169 -1.11 -49.43 15.17
N SER A 170 -1.59 -49.31 13.93
CA SER A 170 -1.05 -48.33 12.98
C SER A 170 -1.37 -46.89 13.35
N TYR A 171 -2.52 -46.64 13.98
CA TYR A 171 -2.95 -45.32 14.44
C TYR A 171 -3.61 -45.34 15.85
N PRO A 172 -2.80 -45.42 16.92
CA PRO A 172 -3.25 -45.48 18.31
C PRO A 172 -4.05 -44.28 18.82
N LEU A 173 -4.03 -43.14 18.11
CA LEU A 173 -4.97 -42.04 18.36
C LEU A 173 -5.72 -41.74 17.06
N SER A 174 -7.03 -41.91 17.09
CA SER A 174 -7.92 -41.59 15.97
C SER A 174 -9.07 -40.71 16.45
N VAL A 175 -9.15 -39.50 15.90
CA VAL A 175 -10.21 -38.52 16.18
C VAL A 175 -11.09 -38.37 14.95
N GLY A 176 -12.39 -38.52 15.14
CA GLY A 176 -13.38 -38.50 14.07
C GLY A 176 -13.41 -39.81 13.28
N ASN A 177 -13.41 -40.98 13.95
CA ASN A 177 -13.31 -42.34 13.38
C ASN A 177 -14.68 -42.85 12.86
N GLY A 178 -15.28 -42.16 11.89
CA GLY A 178 -16.58 -42.52 11.31
C GLY A 178 -17.78 -41.72 11.84
N TYR A 179 -17.63 -41.03 12.98
CA TYR A 179 -18.51 -39.95 13.43
C TYR A 179 -17.66 -38.75 13.87
N LYS A 180 -18.28 -37.62 14.23
CA LYS A 180 -17.53 -36.45 14.70
C LYS A 180 -16.77 -36.78 16.00
N GLY A 181 -15.49 -36.44 16.03
CA GLY A 181 -14.64 -36.59 17.21
C GLY A 181 -13.99 -35.26 17.59
N THR A 182 -13.90 -34.97 18.88
CA THR A 182 -13.26 -33.74 19.40
C THR A 182 -12.34 -34.07 20.56
N VAL A 183 -11.11 -33.56 20.53
CA VAL A 183 -10.17 -33.60 21.65
C VAL A 183 -9.83 -32.16 22.04
N ASN A 184 -10.06 -31.80 23.29
CA ASN A 184 -9.71 -30.50 23.85
C ASN A 184 -8.63 -30.68 24.92
N VAL A 185 -7.47 -30.08 24.74
CA VAL A 185 -6.41 -29.97 25.75
C VAL A 185 -6.38 -28.51 26.21
N ASN A 186 -7.12 -28.20 27.26
CA ASN A 186 -7.36 -26.82 27.69
C ASN A 186 -6.87 -26.59 29.13
N GLY A 187 -6.20 -25.46 29.34
CA GLY A 187 -5.88 -24.99 30.68
C GLY A 187 -4.48 -25.40 31.14
N ASN A 188 -3.89 -24.54 31.97
CA ASN A 188 -2.54 -24.71 32.49
C ASN A 188 -2.37 -26.06 33.21
N GLY A 189 -1.33 -26.80 32.82
CA GLY A 189 -1.01 -28.12 33.37
C GLY A 189 -1.79 -29.28 32.75
N SER A 190 -2.76 -29.02 31.86
CA SER A 190 -3.45 -30.08 31.12
C SER A 190 -2.53 -30.64 30.02
N PHE A 191 -2.43 -31.96 29.92
CA PHE A 191 -1.54 -32.58 28.93
C PHE A 191 -2.10 -33.83 28.26
N LEU A 192 -1.74 -34.00 26.99
CA LEU A 192 -1.86 -35.25 26.24
C LEU A 192 -0.46 -35.71 25.84
N ASN A 193 -0.04 -36.88 26.29
CA ASN A 193 1.23 -37.49 25.91
C ASN A 193 0.97 -38.71 25.03
N TYR A 194 1.54 -38.70 23.84
CA TYR A 194 1.48 -39.79 22.89
C TYR A 194 2.90 -40.30 22.63
N ASN A 195 3.18 -41.47 23.19
CA ASN A 195 4.50 -42.10 23.14
C ASN A 195 4.72 -43.11 22.00
N PRO A 196 3.70 -43.69 21.33
CA PRO A 196 3.95 -44.59 20.19
C PRO A 196 4.66 -43.88 19.03
N SER A 197 5.56 -44.57 18.33
CA SER A 197 6.15 -44.08 17.07
C SER A 197 5.22 -44.25 15.84
N ARG A 198 3.91 -44.37 16.08
CA ARG A 198 2.87 -44.71 15.10
C ARG A 198 2.05 -43.47 14.72
N GLU A 199 1.21 -43.58 13.70
CA GLU A 199 0.46 -42.46 13.14
C GLU A 199 -0.59 -41.93 14.12
N ILE A 200 -0.88 -40.64 14.09
CA ILE A 200 -2.07 -40.02 14.72
C ILE A 200 -2.98 -39.54 13.60
N ASN A 201 -4.28 -39.84 13.65
CA ASN A 201 -5.23 -39.41 12.63
C ASN A 201 -6.27 -38.45 13.23
N ILE A 202 -6.27 -37.20 12.75
CA ILE A 202 -7.31 -36.20 13.01
C ILE A 202 -8.17 -36.06 11.76
N GLY A 203 -9.43 -36.48 11.87
CA GLY A 203 -10.37 -36.56 10.76
C GLY A 203 -10.28 -37.87 9.99
N ASN A 204 -10.65 -39.00 10.61
CA ASN A 204 -10.59 -40.34 10.01
C ASN A 204 -11.95 -40.80 9.48
N SER A 205 -12.27 -40.51 8.22
CA SER A 205 -13.57 -40.77 7.56
C SER A 205 -14.73 -39.88 8.05
N SER A 206 -14.51 -39.02 9.04
CA SER A 206 -15.47 -38.02 9.53
C SER A 206 -14.74 -36.81 10.13
N PRO A 207 -15.43 -35.70 10.46
CA PRO A 207 -14.80 -34.53 11.06
C PRO A 207 -14.08 -34.86 12.39
N GLY A 208 -12.82 -34.47 12.50
CA GLY A 208 -12.01 -34.62 13.71
C GLY A 208 -11.38 -33.29 14.11
N TYR A 209 -11.53 -32.91 15.37
CA TYR A 209 -11.04 -31.65 15.91
C TYR A 209 -10.06 -31.90 17.06
N LEU A 210 -8.94 -31.18 17.05
CA LEU A 210 -8.00 -31.13 18.16
C LEU A 210 -7.76 -29.67 18.53
N ASN A 211 -8.18 -29.26 19.72
CA ASN A 211 -8.02 -27.90 20.22
C ASN A 211 -7.05 -27.91 21.40
N ILE A 212 -5.98 -27.12 21.34
CA ILE A 212 -5.00 -26.94 22.40
C ILE A 212 -5.05 -25.47 22.80
N SER A 213 -5.41 -25.20 24.05
CA SER A 213 -5.72 -23.85 24.49
C SER A 213 -5.37 -23.57 25.95
N ASP A 214 -5.28 -22.27 26.28
CA ASP A 214 -5.12 -21.78 27.66
C ASP A 214 -3.98 -22.43 28.46
N GLY A 215 -2.86 -22.78 27.80
CA GLY A 215 -1.70 -23.41 28.43
C GLY A 215 -1.70 -24.95 28.40
N GLY A 216 -2.60 -25.57 27.64
CA GLY A 216 -2.60 -27.02 27.41
C GLY A 216 -1.43 -27.48 26.52
N LYS A 217 -1.00 -28.74 26.67
CA LYS A 217 0.13 -29.29 25.91
C LYS A 217 -0.17 -30.66 25.30
N PHE A 218 0.09 -30.82 24.00
CA PHE A 218 0.11 -32.12 23.34
C PHE A 218 1.52 -32.48 22.86
N THR A 219 2.04 -33.63 23.31
CA THR A 219 3.36 -34.13 22.94
C THR A 219 3.26 -35.46 22.20
N ALA A 220 3.75 -35.49 20.96
CA ALA A 220 3.79 -36.60 20.02
C ALA A 220 5.16 -36.66 19.29
N SER A 221 6.24 -36.57 20.06
CA SER A 221 7.61 -36.31 19.55
C SER A 221 8.23 -37.44 18.70
N GLN A 222 7.58 -38.58 18.55
CA GLN A 222 8.08 -39.71 17.74
C GLN A 222 7.17 -40.05 16.56
N SER A 223 6.12 -39.26 16.35
CA SER A 223 4.92 -39.70 15.64
C SER A 223 4.60 -38.78 14.47
N VAL A 224 3.93 -39.32 13.47
CA VAL A 224 3.40 -38.52 12.35
C VAL A 224 1.95 -38.18 12.65
N VAL A 225 1.62 -36.89 12.70
CA VAL A 225 0.25 -36.39 12.86
C VAL A 225 -0.33 -36.09 11.49
N TYR A 226 -1.38 -36.82 11.11
CA TYR A 226 -2.15 -36.60 9.89
C TYR A 226 -3.41 -35.79 10.21
N VAL A 227 -3.56 -34.64 9.58
CA VAL A 227 -4.75 -33.77 9.67
C VAL A 227 -5.47 -33.79 8.33
N GLY A 228 -6.74 -34.16 8.32
CA GLY A 228 -7.41 -34.58 7.07
C GLY A 228 -6.94 -35.98 6.69
N GLY A 229 -7.07 -36.89 7.65
CA GLY A 229 -6.55 -38.25 7.63
C GLY A 229 -7.31 -39.18 6.68
N ARG A 230 -7.30 -40.48 7.01
CA ARG A 230 -7.83 -41.56 6.15
C ARG A 230 -9.32 -41.37 5.84
N GLY A 231 -9.79 -42.04 4.77
CA GLY A 231 -11.22 -42.11 4.42
C GLY A 231 -11.84 -40.80 3.94
N ALA A 232 -11.03 -39.85 3.45
CA ALA A 232 -11.47 -38.52 3.01
C ALA A 232 -12.14 -37.66 4.11
N GLY A 233 -11.82 -37.91 5.39
CA GLY A 233 -12.31 -37.12 6.51
C GLY A 233 -11.76 -35.69 6.55
N GLN A 234 -12.42 -34.80 7.30
CA GLN A 234 -11.95 -33.43 7.54
C GLN A 234 -11.26 -33.36 8.89
N GLY A 235 -10.03 -32.85 8.93
CA GLY A 235 -9.28 -32.68 10.18
C GLY A 235 -8.97 -31.21 10.43
N GLU A 236 -9.08 -30.79 11.69
CA GLU A 236 -8.73 -29.45 12.11
C GLU A 236 -7.96 -29.49 13.43
N VAL A 237 -6.83 -28.78 13.46
CA VAL A 237 -6.01 -28.60 14.66
C VAL A 237 -5.92 -27.11 14.96
N ASN A 238 -6.29 -26.71 16.17
CA ASN A 238 -6.25 -25.33 16.63
C ASN A 238 -5.32 -25.24 17.85
N VAL A 239 -4.29 -24.41 17.77
CA VAL A 239 -3.36 -24.14 18.88
C VAL A 239 -3.40 -22.65 19.17
N PHE A 240 -4.05 -22.28 20.27
CA PHE A 240 -4.30 -20.88 20.57
C PHE A 240 -4.16 -20.52 22.05
N GLY A 241 -3.81 -19.28 22.33
CA GLY A 241 -3.62 -18.79 23.68
C GLY A 241 -2.19 -18.99 24.21
N PRO A 242 -1.77 -18.19 25.20
CA PRO A 242 -0.43 -18.25 25.76
C PRO A 242 -0.07 -19.62 26.33
N ASN A 243 1.16 -20.07 26.09
CA ASN A 243 1.72 -21.35 26.56
C ASN A 243 1.02 -22.62 26.03
N SER A 244 0.11 -22.50 25.06
CA SER A 244 -0.50 -23.65 24.38
C SER A 244 0.50 -24.24 23.39
N VAL A 245 0.81 -25.54 23.52
CA VAL A 245 1.91 -26.18 22.76
C VAL A 245 1.49 -27.49 22.10
N LEU A 246 1.83 -27.64 20.82
CA LEU A 246 1.88 -28.92 20.10
C LEU A 246 3.33 -29.27 19.74
N ASP A 247 3.84 -30.36 20.29
CA ASP A 247 5.15 -30.91 19.92
C ASP A 247 4.94 -32.20 19.11
N ALA A 248 5.31 -32.23 17.84
CA ALA A 248 5.20 -33.42 16.97
C ALA A 248 6.54 -33.75 16.28
N ASN A 249 6.73 -34.98 15.79
CA ASN A 249 7.89 -35.28 14.94
C ASN A 249 7.64 -34.80 13.49
N SER A 250 6.49 -35.16 12.94
CA SER A 250 6.06 -34.74 11.61
C SER A 250 4.59 -34.37 11.61
N LEU A 251 4.24 -33.29 10.93
CA LEU A 251 2.87 -32.81 10.82
C LEU A 251 2.46 -32.66 9.36
N TYR A 252 1.48 -33.45 8.92
CA TYR A 252 1.01 -33.47 7.54
C TYR A 252 -0.45 -33.04 7.43
N ILE A 253 -0.70 -31.98 6.66
CA ILE A 253 -2.00 -31.32 6.53
C ILE A 253 -2.60 -31.57 5.15
N GLY A 254 -3.80 -32.14 5.08
CA GLY A 254 -4.49 -32.40 3.82
C GLY A 254 -3.93 -33.61 3.06
N VAL A 255 -3.94 -34.79 3.70
CA VAL A 255 -3.27 -35.99 3.15
C VAL A 255 -4.19 -36.85 2.29
N TRP A 256 -5.27 -37.37 2.87
CA TRP A 256 -6.28 -38.14 2.12
C TRP A 256 -7.65 -37.49 2.16
N GLY A 257 -7.92 -36.61 3.13
CA GLY A 257 -9.01 -35.65 3.13
C GLY A 257 -8.49 -34.23 3.37
N ASN A 258 -9.38 -33.28 3.65
CA ASN A 258 -9.01 -31.89 3.85
C ASN A 258 -8.49 -31.67 5.28
N GLY A 259 -7.36 -30.97 5.41
CA GLY A 259 -6.74 -30.67 6.69
C GLY A 259 -6.56 -29.17 6.90
N LYS A 260 -6.71 -28.74 8.16
CA LYS A 260 -6.47 -27.36 8.56
C LYS A 260 -5.68 -27.28 9.87
N LEU A 261 -4.71 -26.38 9.93
CA LEU A 261 -3.99 -26.00 11.14
C LEU A 261 -4.13 -24.49 11.37
N GLU A 262 -4.59 -24.08 12.55
CA GLU A 262 -4.53 -22.69 12.99
C GLU A 262 -3.65 -22.55 14.22
N VAL A 263 -2.71 -21.61 14.15
CA VAL A 263 -1.84 -21.22 15.27
C VAL A 263 -2.05 -19.74 15.51
N THR A 264 -2.75 -19.41 16.60
CA THR A 264 -3.18 -18.05 16.90
C THR A 264 -2.94 -17.66 18.35
N ASP A 265 -3.10 -16.38 18.68
CA ASP A 265 -3.09 -15.87 20.06
C ASP A 265 -1.92 -16.38 20.93
N SER A 266 -0.70 -16.39 20.38
CA SER A 266 0.52 -16.88 21.05
C SER A 266 0.63 -18.40 21.26
N GLY A 267 -0.14 -19.20 20.51
CA GLY A 267 0.04 -20.65 20.43
C GLY A 267 1.35 -21.04 19.73
N VAL A 268 1.90 -22.21 20.07
CA VAL A 268 3.18 -22.69 19.54
C VAL A 268 3.06 -24.12 19.02
N VAL A 269 3.52 -24.35 17.80
CA VAL A 269 3.65 -25.67 17.18
C VAL A 269 5.13 -25.92 16.87
N ASN A 270 5.68 -27.01 17.39
CA ASN A 270 7.03 -27.47 17.09
C ASN A 270 6.97 -28.80 16.34
N THR A 271 7.68 -28.89 15.20
CA THR A 271 7.77 -30.13 14.42
C THR A 271 9.12 -30.26 13.72
N SER A 272 9.59 -31.48 13.47
CA SER A 272 10.79 -31.67 12.66
C SER A 272 10.50 -31.48 11.18
N ASN A 273 9.40 -32.09 10.70
CA ASN A 273 8.99 -32.01 9.30
C ASN A 273 7.56 -31.50 9.17
N PHE A 274 7.31 -30.70 8.14
CA PHE A 274 5.98 -30.19 7.83
C PHE A 274 5.66 -30.38 6.34
N SER A 275 4.48 -30.89 6.05
CA SER A 275 3.99 -31.00 4.68
C SER A 275 2.51 -30.66 4.61
N MET A 276 2.10 -30.00 3.53
CA MET A 276 0.69 -29.71 3.29
C MET A 276 0.30 -29.88 1.83
N GLY A 277 -0.96 -30.21 1.60
CA GLY A 277 -1.47 -30.43 0.26
C GLY A 277 -0.88 -31.69 -0.38
N TYR A 278 -0.86 -32.83 0.33
CA TYR A 278 -0.22 -34.05 -0.17
C TYR A 278 -1.03 -34.67 -1.33
N ASN A 279 -2.27 -35.13 -1.10
CA ASN A 279 -3.20 -35.52 -2.19
C ASN A 279 -4.50 -34.70 -2.20
N ASN A 280 -4.79 -33.97 -1.13
CA ASN A 280 -6.02 -33.19 -0.96
C ASN A 280 -5.69 -31.77 -0.46
N SER A 281 -6.69 -31.00 -0.02
CA SER A 281 -6.48 -29.63 0.41
C SER A 281 -5.87 -29.57 1.82
N GLY A 282 -4.74 -28.88 1.97
CA GLY A 282 -4.16 -28.50 3.26
C GLY A 282 -4.08 -26.99 3.41
N GLU A 283 -4.55 -26.46 4.54
CA GLU A 283 -4.43 -25.04 4.88
C GLU A 283 -3.76 -24.86 6.25
N THR A 284 -2.90 -23.85 6.36
CA THR A 284 -2.25 -23.49 7.62
C THR A 284 -2.22 -21.99 7.78
N ILE A 285 -2.66 -21.52 8.95
CA ILE A 285 -2.71 -20.11 9.31
C ILE A 285 -1.87 -19.91 10.57
N VAL A 286 -0.88 -19.03 10.49
CA VAL A 286 -0.12 -18.56 11.65
C VAL A 286 -0.37 -17.07 11.78
N SER A 287 -1.15 -16.68 12.79
CA SER A 287 -1.65 -15.31 12.93
C SER A 287 -1.53 -14.80 14.36
N GLY A 288 -1.23 -13.51 14.51
CA GLY A 288 -1.17 -12.86 15.82
C GLY A 288 0.23 -12.93 16.44
N ALA A 289 0.57 -11.86 17.16
CA ALA A 289 1.85 -11.74 17.84
C ALA A 289 2.11 -12.92 18.79
N GLY A 290 3.33 -13.46 18.72
CA GLY A 290 3.78 -14.59 19.54
C GLY A 290 3.37 -15.98 19.02
N SER A 291 2.43 -16.06 18.07
CA SER A 291 2.03 -17.33 17.44
C SER A 291 3.18 -17.87 16.58
N GLN A 292 3.51 -19.15 16.75
CA GLN A 292 4.73 -19.73 16.17
C GLN A 292 4.49 -21.11 15.57
N LEU A 293 4.97 -21.31 14.34
CA LEU A 293 5.18 -22.61 13.73
C LEU A 293 6.69 -22.80 13.52
N ASN A 294 7.29 -23.63 14.36
CA ASN A 294 8.72 -23.89 14.38
C ASN A 294 9.01 -25.24 13.74
N ILE A 295 9.65 -25.22 12.56
CA ILE A 295 10.02 -26.39 11.80
C ILE A 295 11.54 -26.49 11.76
N THR A 296 12.11 -27.63 12.16
CA THR A 296 13.58 -27.76 12.20
C THR A 296 14.21 -28.17 10.88
N ASN A 297 13.41 -28.70 9.93
CA ASN A 297 13.87 -29.10 8.60
C ASN A 297 13.08 -28.31 7.53
N SER A 298 12.67 -28.98 6.45
CA SER A 298 11.91 -28.36 5.36
C SER A 298 10.38 -28.36 5.58
N LEU A 299 9.76 -27.29 5.13
CA LEU A 299 8.32 -27.15 4.92
C LEU A 299 8.01 -27.41 3.45
N ASN A 300 7.15 -28.38 3.15
CA ASN A 300 6.78 -28.69 1.76
C ASN A 300 5.30 -28.42 1.50
N ILE A 301 4.99 -27.67 0.45
CA ILE A 301 3.62 -27.37 0.01
C ILE A 301 3.40 -28.02 -1.34
N VAL A 302 2.44 -28.94 -1.44
CA VAL A 302 2.20 -29.80 -2.61
C VAL A 302 3.39 -30.70 -2.93
N THR A 303 3.38 -31.89 -2.36
CA THR A 303 4.47 -32.87 -2.51
C THR A 303 4.22 -33.92 -3.60
N THR A 304 3.04 -33.95 -4.23
CA THR A 304 2.70 -34.95 -5.24
C THR A 304 2.45 -34.31 -6.61
N ALA A 305 2.54 -35.13 -7.66
CA ALA A 305 2.19 -34.72 -9.02
C ALA A 305 0.67 -34.66 -9.27
N ASN A 306 -0.16 -34.80 -8.23
CA ASN A 306 -1.62 -34.78 -8.36
C ASN A 306 -2.12 -33.36 -8.63
N ILE A 307 -2.89 -33.19 -9.70
CA ILE A 307 -3.46 -31.89 -10.11
C ILE A 307 -4.45 -31.32 -9.09
N ASN A 308 -5.07 -32.17 -8.27
CA ASN A 308 -6.07 -31.75 -7.28
C ASN A 308 -5.45 -31.41 -5.91
N ALA A 309 -4.15 -31.62 -5.72
CA ALA A 309 -3.47 -31.26 -4.49
C ALA A 309 -3.42 -29.74 -4.34
N ARG A 310 -3.80 -29.22 -3.17
CA ARG A 310 -3.78 -27.78 -2.87
C ARG A 310 -3.19 -27.56 -1.48
N GLY A 311 -2.20 -26.68 -1.39
CA GLY A 311 -1.56 -26.32 -0.13
C GLY A 311 -1.48 -24.81 0.00
N THR A 312 -1.91 -24.27 1.14
CA THR A 312 -1.89 -22.83 1.40
C THR A 312 -1.38 -22.52 2.81
N LEU A 313 -0.25 -21.83 2.89
CA LEU A 313 0.30 -21.28 4.13
C LEU A 313 0.07 -19.77 4.17
N ILE A 314 -0.49 -19.29 5.28
CA ILE A 314 -0.76 -17.87 5.53
C ILE A 314 -0.06 -17.44 6.80
N ILE A 315 0.73 -16.37 6.71
CA ILE A 315 1.48 -15.80 7.82
C ILE A 315 1.17 -14.30 7.88
N ASN A 316 0.50 -13.87 8.94
CA ASN A 316 0.03 -12.48 9.07
C ASN A 316 -0.10 -12.04 10.53
N ASN A 317 -0.40 -10.75 10.73
CA ASN A 317 -0.62 -10.12 12.03
C ASN A 317 0.52 -10.44 13.03
N GLY A 318 1.77 -10.45 12.56
CA GLY A 318 2.94 -10.77 13.39
C GLY A 318 3.15 -12.23 13.77
N GLY A 319 2.41 -13.18 13.18
CA GLY A 319 2.68 -14.62 13.32
C GLY A 319 4.05 -15.00 12.75
N LYS A 320 4.73 -16.01 13.32
CA LYS A 320 6.09 -16.42 12.91
C LYS A 320 6.13 -17.85 12.39
N VAL A 321 6.79 -18.05 11.24
CA VAL A 321 7.18 -19.38 10.74
C VAL A 321 8.71 -19.47 10.65
N THR A 322 9.28 -20.55 11.16
CA THR A 322 10.71 -20.89 11.01
C THR A 322 10.84 -22.23 10.29
N ALA A 323 11.74 -22.33 9.30
CA ALA A 323 12.10 -23.56 8.59
C ALA A 323 13.44 -23.39 7.85
N ASP A 324 14.18 -24.46 7.55
CA ASP A 324 15.38 -24.36 6.72
C ASP A 324 15.04 -23.95 5.27
N THR A 325 13.94 -24.49 4.74
CA THR A 325 13.51 -24.27 3.36
C THR A 325 12.00 -24.44 3.24
N ILE A 326 11.37 -23.55 2.47
CA ILE A 326 10.02 -23.74 1.97
C ILE A 326 10.10 -24.21 0.52
N ALA A 327 9.61 -25.42 0.23
CA ALA A 327 9.45 -25.91 -1.13
C ALA A 327 7.99 -25.77 -1.58
N LEU A 328 7.78 -25.05 -2.68
CA LEU A 328 6.48 -24.84 -3.31
C LEU A 328 6.38 -25.72 -4.56
N GLY A 329 5.55 -26.76 -4.46
CA GLY A 329 5.43 -27.82 -5.43
C GLY A 329 6.55 -28.86 -5.33
N ASN A 330 6.47 -29.85 -6.20
CA ASN A 330 7.45 -30.93 -6.30
C ASN A 330 7.80 -31.22 -7.76
N THR A 331 9.01 -31.73 -7.98
CA THR A 331 9.42 -32.34 -9.25
C THR A 331 9.78 -33.79 -8.95
N ASP A 332 9.21 -34.75 -9.69
CA ASP A 332 9.66 -36.13 -9.59
C ASP A 332 10.99 -36.35 -10.35
N ASN A 333 11.60 -37.52 -10.17
CA ASN A 333 12.86 -37.91 -10.83
C ASN A 333 12.72 -38.10 -12.36
N PHE A 334 11.51 -37.95 -12.92
CA PHE A 334 11.23 -38.08 -14.34
C PHE A 334 11.02 -36.73 -15.01
N ASP A 335 11.42 -35.66 -14.32
CA ASP A 335 11.19 -34.30 -14.76
C ASP A 335 9.68 -34.15 -15.08
N LYS A 336 8.80 -34.24 -14.07
CA LYS A 336 7.41 -33.75 -14.15
C LYS A 336 7.11 -32.83 -12.96
N PRO A 337 6.81 -31.53 -13.18
CA PRO A 337 6.45 -30.65 -12.08
C PRO A 337 5.04 -30.97 -11.59
N SER A 338 4.78 -30.73 -10.31
CA SER A 338 3.44 -30.80 -9.76
C SER A 338 2.55 -29.73 -10.40
N THR A 339 1.32 -30.13 -10.75
CA THR A 339 0.27 -29.23 -11.25
C THR A 339 -0.70 -28.80 -10.16
N GLY A 340 -0.61 -29.38 -8.96
CA GLY A 340 -1.32 -28.90 -7.78
C GLY A 340 -0.90 -27.48 -7.39
N GLU A 341 -1.75 -26.80 -6.63
CA GLU A 341 -1.61 -25.39 -6.27
C GLU A 341 -0.85 -25.25 -4.94
N ALA A 342 0.34 -24.64 -4.98
CA ALA A 342 1.17 -24.38 -3.80
C ALA A 342 1.27 -22.88 -3.54
N VAL A 343 0.68 -22.41 -2.44
CA VAL A 343 0.56 -20.98 -2.14
C VAL A 343 1.18 -20.64 -0.79
N LEU A 344 2.08 -19.66 -0.78
CA LEU A 344 2.56 -18.96 0.40
C LEU A 344 2.00 -17.54 0.38
N ILE A 345 1.42 -17.09 1.48
CA ILE A 345 0.82 -15.76 1.62
C ILE A 345 1.42 -15.07 2.84
N ILE A 346 1.99 -13.89 2.62
CA ILE A 346 2.41 -12.95 3.68
C ILE A 346 1.41 -11.80 3.71
N GLY A 347 0.75 -11.63 4.86
CA GLY A 347 -0.33 -10.65 5.03
C GLY A 347 -1.71 -11.17 4.60
N GLY A 348 -2.39 -10.40 3.75
CA GLY A 348 -3.73 -10.68 3.23
C GLY A 348 -3.74 -11.68 2.08
N ARG A 349 -4.90 -12.32 1.83
CA ARG A 349 -5.10 -13.14 0.63
C ARG A 349 -5.19 -12.26 -0.63
N ASP A 350 -5.08 -12.89 -1.79
CA ASP A 350 -5.43 -12.24 -3.05
C ASP A 350 -6.89 -11.73 -3.03
N TYR A 351 -7.11 -10.54 -3.59
CA TYR A 351 -8.38 -9.79 -3.57
C TYR A 351 -8.95 -9.45 -2.17
N ALA A 352 -8.20 -9.70 -1.09
CA ALA A 352 -8.56 -9.26 0.25
C ALA A 352 -7.85 -7.95 0.61
N ASN A 353 -8.33 -7.27 1.66
CA ASN A 353 -7.61 -6.14 2.24
C ASN A 353 -6.22 -6.60 2.70
N PRO A 354 -5.19 -5.74 2.59
CA PRO A 354 -3.89 -6.03 3.17
C PRO A 354 -4.00 -6.25 4.68
N LEU A 355 -3.13 -7.09 5.20
CA LEU A 355 -2.97 -7.34 6.64
C LEU A 355 -1.48 -7.24 6.98
N GLU A 356 -1.18 -6.86 8.22
CA GLU A 356 0.19 -6.83 8.72
C GLU A 356 0.93 -8.13 8.37
N ALA A 357 2.13 -8.01 7.81
CA ALA A 357 2.95 -9.14 7.43
C ALA A 357 3.28 -10.02 8.65
N GLY A 358 3.35 -11.32 8.43
CA GLY A 358 3.97 -12.24 9.37
C GLY A 358 5.50 -12.23 9.25
N THR A 359 6.19 -12.78 10.26
CA THR A 359 7.63 -13.02 10.20
C THR A 359 7.92 -14.37 9.54
N LEU A 360 8.78 -14.34 8.53
CA LEU A 360 9.29 -15.52 7.85
C LEU A 360 10.79 -15.66 8.11
N ASP A 361 11.17 -16.67 8.87
CA ASP A 361 12.55 -16.96 9.26
C ASP A 361 13.00 -18.24 8.56
N VAL A 362 13.31 -18.08 7.26
CA VAL A 362 13.60 -19.18 6.34
C VAL A 362 14.77 -18.80 5.45
N ASP A 363 15.74 -19.70 5.29
CA ASP A 363 16.92 -19.44 4.46
C ASP A 363 16.54 -19.36 2.97
N LYS A 364 15.64 -20.24 2.51
CA LYS A 364 15.33 -20.42 1.10
C LYS A 364 13.87 -20.74 0.78
N ILE A 365 13.34 -20.10 -0.26
CA ILE A 365 12.08 -20.47 -0.90
C ILE A 365 12.37 -21.04 -2.29
N LEU A 366 11.86 -22.24 -2.55
CA LEU A 366 12.15 -23.04 -3.72
C LEU A 366 10.88 -23.32 -4.52
N PHE A 367 10.77 -22.76 -5.73
CA PHE A 367 9.65 -22.96 -6.64
C PHE A 367 9.92 -24.17 -7.56
N ARG A 368 9.05 -25.19 -7.50
CA ARG A 368 9.21 -26.49 -8.19
C ARG A 368 7.95 -26.95 -8.94
N GLY A 369 6.79 -26.41 -8.60
CA GLY A 369 5.51 -26.72 -9.27
C GLY A 369 5.13 -25.67 -10.32
N LEU A 370 4.26 -26.07 -11.27
CA LEU A 370 3.69 -25.16 -12.28
C LEU A 370 2.83 -24.06 -11.67
N ASN A 371 2.09 -24.39 -10.61
CA ASN A 371 1.16 -23.49 -9.93
C ASN A 371 1.67 -23.14 -8.53
N SER A 372 2.89 -22.56 -8.49
CA SER A 372 3.56 -22.16 -7.25
C SER A 372 3.55 -20.64 -7.11
N THR A 373 3.00 -20.13 -6.02
CA THR A 373 2.77 -18.69 -5.83
C THR A 373 3.23 -18.21 -4.45
N LEU A 374 3.96 -17.11 -4.42
CA LEU A 374 4.18 -16.27 -3.24
C LEU A 374 3.35 -15.00 -3.39
N THR A 375 2.44 -14.73 -2.45
CA THR A 375 1.64 -13.51 -2.41
C THR A 375 2.09 -12.62 -1.27
N LEU A 376 2.36 -11.35 -1.59
CA LEU A 376 2.72 -10.28 -0.67
C LEU A 376 1.59 -9.25 -0.72
N ASN A 377 0.78 -9.18 0.34
CA ASN A 377 -0.34 -8.26 0.44
C ASN A 377 -0.41 -7.69 1.86
N GLN A 378 0.53 -6.81 2.17
CA GLN A 378 0.73 -6.29 3.52
C GLN A 378 0.49 -4.78 3.60
N ASP A 379 0.18 -4.28 4.81
CA ASP A 379 0.00 -2.85 5.11
C ASP A 379 1.20 -2.21 5.82
N ASN A 380 2.26 -2.99 6.03
CA ASN A 380 3.54 -2.58 6.60
C ASN A 380 4.71 -2.88 5.64
N GLU A 381 5.91 -2.41 6.01
CA GLU A 381 7.15 -2.84 5.34
C GLU A 381 7.46 -4.30 5.66
N PHE A 382 7.81 -5.07 4.62
CA PHE A 382 8.23 -6.46 4.75
C PHE A 382 9.54 -6.69 4.00
N ASN A 383 10.58 -7.12 4.72
CA ASN A 383 11.85 -7.52 4.12
C ASN A 383 11.88 -9.04 3.90
N LEU A 384 11.85 -9.46 2.63
CA LEU A 384 12.03 -10.85 2.24
C LEU A 384 13.52 -11.15 2.11
N THR A 385 14.09 -11.66 3.21
CA THR A 385 15.51 -12.03 3.30
C THR A 385 15.83 -13.39 2.73
N SER A 386 14.82 -14.26 2.56
CA SER A 386 15.01 -15.62 2.03
C SER A 386 15.52 -15.61 0.59
N ASP A 387 16.46 -16.50 0.29
CA ASP A 387 16.91 -16.74 -1.09
C ASP A 387 15.77 -17.35 -1.91
N LEU A 388 15.55 -16.81 -3.11
CA LEU A 388 14.54 -17.31 -4.03
C LEU A 388 15.20 -18.11 -5.14
N SER A 389 14.62 -19.26 -5.46
CA SER A 389 15.09 -20.05 -6.59
C SER A 389 13.98 -20.85 -7.25
N SER A 390 14.14 -21.04 -8.55
CA SER A 390 13.27 -21.87 -9.36
C SER A 390 14.05 -23.11 -9.77
N GLN A 391 13.52 -24.30 -9.47
CA GLN A 391 14.17 -25.56 -9.81
C GLN A 391 13.26 -26.45 -10.64
N GLY A 392 13.75 -26.77 -11.83
CA GLY A 392 13.33 -27.92 -12.59
C GLY A 392 14.17 -28.04 -13.85
N ARG A 393 14.81 -29.19 -14.04
CA ARG A 393 15.52 -29.54 -15.27
C ARG A 393 14.60 -30.46 -16.04
N PHE A 394 14.38 -30.20 -17.32
CA PHE A 394 13.67 -31.12 -18.20
C PHE A 394 14.37 -31.06 -19.55
N SER A 395 15.03 -32.14 -19.96
CA SER A 395 15.49 -32.33 -21.36
C SER A 395 16.13 -31.09 -22.03
N ASN A 396 17.08 -30.42 -21.36
CA ASN A 396 17.77 -29.19 -21.84
C ASN A 396 16.88 -27.94 -22.05
N GLN A 397 15.68 -27.88 -21.46
CA GLN A 397 14.83 -26.69 -21.45
C GLN A 397 14.78 -26.08 -20.04
N THR A 398 14.98 -24.77 -19.96
CA THR A 398 14.80 -23.99 -18.73
C THR A 398 13.33 -23.62 -18.59
N TYR A 399 12.71 -23.98 -17.46
CA TYR A 399 11.35 -23.58 -17.12
C TYR A 399 11.39 -22.43 -16.11
N ASN A 400 10.47 -21.48 -16.29
CA ASN A 400 10.31 -20.31 -15.44
C ASN A 400 9.20 -20.59 -14.41
N TYR A 401 9.55 -21.28 -13.32
CA TYR A 401 8.59 -21.59 -12.25
C TYR A 401 8.50 -20.48 -11.22
N GLY A 402 7.33 -20.41 -10.58
CA GLY A 402 7.08 -19.51 -9.47
C GLY A 402 6.55 -18.17 -9.92
N THR A 403 5.45 -17.75 -9.31
CA THR A 403 4.92 -16.40 -9.43
C THR A 403 4.99 -15.70 -8.09
N ILE A 404 5.58 -14.50 -8.06
CA ILE A 404 5.55 -13.60 -6.92
C ILE A 404 4.56 -12.49 -7.27
N ASN A 405 3.54 -12.33 -6.44
CA ASN A 405 2.54 -11.28 -6.58
C ASN A 405 2.71 -10.28 -5.44
N ALA A 406 3.29 -9.12 -5.72
CA ALA A 406 3.26 -7.97 -4.83
C ALA A 406 1.98 -7.17 -5.12
N LEU A 407 1.00 -7.24 -4.21
CA LEU A 407 -0.34 -6.70 -4.40
C LEU A 407 -0.54 -5.36 -3.67
N ASN A 408 0.07 -5.21 -2.50
CA ASN A 408 0.00 -4.01 -1.68
C ASN A 408 1.23 -3.91 -0.76
N GLY A 409 1.49 -2.71 -0.26
CA GLY A 409 2.53 -2.44 0.71
C GLY A 409 3.93 -2.33 0.10
N TYR A 410 4.91 -2.19 0.99
CA TYR A 410 6.31 -2.03 0.64
C TYR A 410 7.07 -3.33 0.93
N THR A 411 7.78 -3.85 -0.08
CA THR A 411 8.58 -5.06 0.03
C THR A 411 10.03 -4.77 -0.28
N VAL A 412 10.95 -5.12 0.62
CA VAL A 412 12.37 -5.19 0.30
C VAL A 412 12.70 -6.62 -0.11
N LEU A 413 13.24 -6.82 -1.31
CA LEU A 413 13.78 -8.12 -1.73
C LEU A 413 15.29 -8.10 -1.49
N SER A 414 15.75 -8.70 -0.39
CA SER A 414 17.19 -8.66 -0.03
C SER A 414 17.93 -9.98 -0.23
N GLY A 415 17.23 -11.10 -0.41
CA GLY A 415 17.80 -12.44 -0.62
C GLY A 415 18.64 -12.58 -1.90
N ASP A 416 19.47 -13.62 -1.97
CA ASP A 416 20.18 -14.02 -3.18
C ASP A 416 19.25 -14.77 -4.14
N ASN A 417 18.68 -14.04 -5.07
CA ASN A 417 17.68 -14.57 -6.00
C ASN A 417 18.29 -14.93 -7.36
N SER A 418 19.61 -15.09 -7.45
CA SER A 418 20.31 -15.46 -8.69
C SER A 418 19.80 -16.78 -9.31
N GLY A 419 19.25 -17.67 -8.47
CA GLY A 419 18.60 -18.92 -8.89
C GLY A 419 17.12 -18.78 -9.30
N TYR A 420 16.51 -17.60 -9.16
CA TYR A 420 15.11 -17.36 -9.51
C TYR A 420 14.97 -16.90 -10.96
N ASN A 421 14.02 -17.50 -11.69
CA ASN A 421 13.72 -17.17 -13.08
C ASN A 421 12.20 -17.11 -13.36
N GLY A 422 11.39 -17.00 -12.30
CA GLY A 422 9.93 -16.94 -12.38
C GLY A 422 9.39 -15.57 -12.77
N LYS A 423 8.11 -15.34 -12.45
CA LYS A 423 7.44 -14.06 -12.69
C LYS A 423 7.36 -13.22 -11.41
N LEU A 424 7.73 -11.95 -11.51
CA LEU A 424 7.47 -10.94 -10.50
C LEU A 424 6.39 -9.98 -11.02
N ASN A 425 5.21 -10.00 -10.41
CA ASN A 425 4.11 -9.09 -10.71
C ASN A 425 4.03 -8.03 -9.60
N ILE A 426 4.10 -6.75 -9.98
CA ILE A 426 3.99 -5.61 -9.08
C ILE A 426 2.72 -4.85 -9.44
N ALA A 427 1.74 -4.89 -8.55
CA ALA A 427 0.44 -4.25 -8.73
C ALA A 427 0.51 -2.74 -8.44
N PRO A 428 -0.49 -1.94 -8.88
CA PRO A 428 -0.47 -0.47 -8.73
C PRO A 428 -0.31 0.09 -7.32
N PHE A 429 -0.64 -0.68 -6.29
CA PHE A 429 -0.53 -0.26 -4.89
C PHE A 429 0.64 -0.93 -4.15
N ALA A 430 1.52 -1.61 -4.88
CA ALA A 430 2.69 -2.28 -4.35
C ALA A 430 3.98 -1.54 -4.74
N SER A 431 4.94 -1.56 -3.82
CA SER A 431 6.31 -1.15 -4.05
C SER A 431 7.27 -2.28 -3.72
N VAL A 432 8.27 -2.48 -4.57
CA VAL A 432 9.34 -3.47 -4.40
C VAL A 432 10.68 -2.76 -4.52
N THR A 433 11.53 -2.87 -3.50
CA THR A 433 12.88 -2.28 -3.49
C THR A 433 13.96 -3.36 -3.52
N VAL A 434 14.98 -3.14 -4.35
CA VAL A 434 16.18 -3.98 -4.48
C VAL A 434 17.45 -3.14 -4.40
N SER A 435 18.51 -3.71 -3.85
CA SER A 435 19.81 -3.01 -3.71
C SER A 435 21.00 -3.73 -4.35
N ASN A 436 20.78 -4.96 -4.83
CA ASN A 436 21.77 -5.76 -5.52
C ASN A 436 21.14 -6.47 -6.73
N GLN A 437 21.87 -6.55 -7.85
CA GLN A 437 21.41 -7.19 -9.09
C GLN A 437 20.84 -8.59 -8.85
N LYS A 438 21.44 -9.34 -7.93
CA LYS A 438 21.02 -10.70 -7.60
C LYS A 438 19.62 -10.76 -6.97
N ASN A 439 19.10 -9.68 -6.40
CA ASN A 439 17.78 -9.64 -5.78
C ASN A 439 16.64 -9.80 -6.79
N LEU A 440 16.84 -9.44 -8.06
CA LEU A 440 15.86 -9.69 -9.13
C LEU A 440 16.06 -11.05 -9.82
N GLY A 441 17.23 -11.66 -9.67
CA GLY A 441 17.57 -12.87 -10.42
C GLY A 441 17.38 -12.69 -11.92
N ASN A 442 16.85 -13.73 -12.57
CA ASN A 442 16.46 -13.72 -13.97
C ASN A 442 14.92 -13.62 -14.12
N ALA A 443 14.23 -12.96 -13.19
CA ALA A 443 12.78 -12.83 -13.22
C ALA A 443 12.28 -12.13 -14.50
N THR A 444 11.10 -12.56 -14.99
CA THR A 444 10.27 -11.76 -15.89
C THR A 444 9.36 -10.86 -15.05
N ILE A 445 9.37 -9.56 -15.32
CA ILE A 445 8.73 -8.55 -14.48
C ILE A 445 7.52 -7.96 -15.21
N ALA A 446 6.38 -7.92 -14.52
CA ALA A 446 5.21 -7.13 -14.91
C ALA A 446 5.03 -6.03 -13.87
N ASN A 447 5.45 -4.81 -14.21
CA ASN A 447 5.46 -3.67 -13.31
C ASN A 447 4.34 -2.68 -13.64
N ASN A 448 3.27 -2.71 -12.85
CA ASN A 448 2.21 -1.70 -12.89
C ASN A 448 2.19 -0.85 -11.60
N GLY A 449 3.16 -1.06 -10.69
CA GLY A 449 3.34 -0.33 -9.43
C GLY A 449 4.70 0.34 -9.39
N TRP A 450 5.41 0.22 -8.26
CA TRP A 450 6.76 0.76 -8.09
C TRP A 450 7.82 -0.34 -7.99
N LEU A 451 8.80 -0.32 -8.88
CA LEU A 451 10.06 -1.04 -8.71
C LEU A 451 11.17 -0.02 -8.45
N GLU A 452 11.80 -0.11 -7.29
CA GLU A 452 12.90 0.75 -6.88
C GLU A 452 14.22 -0.02 -6.87
N ILE A 453 15.22 0.55 -7.51
CA ILE A 453 16.62 0.13 -7.43
C ILE A 453 17.35 1.19 -6.63
N ASP A 454 17.70 0.87 -5.38
CA ASP A 454 18.49 1.74 -4.50
C ASP A 454 19.81 1.06 -4.17
N THR A 455 20.89 1.53 -4.80
CA THR A 455 22.22 0.95 -4.67
C THR A 455 23.30 2.01 -4.70
N GLN A 456 24.51 1.66 -4.25
CA GLN A 456 25.69 2.52 -4.31
C GLN A 456 26.68 2.05 -5.38
N THR A 457 26.20 1.30 -6.37
CA THR A 457 26.99 0.68 -7.43
C THR A 457 26.28 0.80 -8.78
N GLY A 458 27.02 0.60 -9.88
CA GLY A 458 26.40 0.58 -11.21
C GLY A 458 25.45 -0.61 -11.39
N TRP A 459 24.41 -0.43 -12.19
CA TRP A 459 23.38 -1.42 -12.44
C TRP A 459 23.17 -1.65 -13.94
N ASN A 460 23.21 -2.92 -14.36
CA ASN A 460 22.92 -3.31 -15.73
C ASN A 460 21.63 -4.13 -15.78
N PHE A 461 20.52 -3.50 -16.13
CA PHE A 461 19.20 -4.07 -16.12
C PHE A 461 19.03 -5.11 -17.23
N SER A 462 19.02 -6.38 -16.84
CA SER A 462 18.98 -7.54 -17.74
C SER A 462 17.62 -8.25 -17.78
N ASN A 463 16.72 -7.95 -16.84
CA ASN A 463 15.42 -8.61 -16.71
C ASN A 463 14.48 -8.21 -17.85
N THR A 464 13.61 -9.14 -18.26
CA THR A 464 12.48 -8.79 -19.12
C THR A 464 11.44 -8.03 -18.31
N MET A 465 10.98 -6.86 -18.78
CA MET A 465 9.99 -6.04 -18.09
C MET A 465 8.88 -5.58 -19.04
N THR A 466 7.65 -5.58 -18.51
CA THR A 466 6.44 -5.01 -19.13
C THR A 466 5.66 -4.18 -18.12
N GLY A 467 4.71 -3.38 -18.58
CA GLY A 467 3.77 -2.64 -17.74
C GLY A 467 3.95 -1.12 -17.82
N ASP A 468 3.06 -0.40 -17.13
CA ASP A 468 2.95 1.06 -17.14
C ASP A 468 3.36 1.73 -15.81
N GLY A 469 3.91 0.94 -14.88
CA GLY A 469 4.38 1.42 -13.57
C GLY A 469 5.70 2.19 -13.62
N GLU A 470 6.28 2.42 -12.45
CA GLU A 470 7.49 3.20 -12.27
C GLU A 470 8.71 2.32 -12.00
N LEU A 471 9.81 2.60 -12.70
CA LEU A 471 11.14 2.10 -12.42
C LEU A 471 11.97 3.27 -11.86
N ALA A 472 12.08 3.34 -10.55
CA ALA A 472 12.87 4.35 -9.84
C ALA A 472 14.29 3.83 -9.60
N VAL A 473 15.29 4.65 -9.92
CA VAL A 473 16.70 4.25 -9.89
C VAL A 473 17.52 5.31 -9.17
N ASN A 474 18.11 4.90 -8.05
CA ASN A 474 19.20 5.59 -7.37
C ASN A 474 20.42 4.68 -7.33
N THR A 475 21.52 5.13 -7.92
CA THR A 475 22.77 4.36 -7.99
C THR A 475 23.92 5.05 -7.25
N GLY A 476 23.67 6.11 -6.47
CA GLY A 476 24.70 6.87 -5.77
C GLY A 476 25.74 7.47 -6.72
N ASN A 477 25.27 8.07 -7.81
CA ASN A 477 25.99 8.65 -8.95
C ASN A 477 26.73 7.65 -9.86
N ASN A 478 26.46 6.35 -9.72
CA ASN A 478 26.98 5.34 -10.63
C ASN A 478 26.11 5.23 -11.89
N THR A 479 26.47 4.31 -12.79
CA THR A 479 25.77 4.14 -14.07
C THR A 479 24.61 3.17 -13.97
N PHE A 480 23.45 3.55 -14.50
CA PHE A 480 22.37 2.64 -14.87
C PHE A 480 22.36 2.40 -16.39
N SER A 481 22.13 1.17 -16.83
CA SER A 481 21.93 0.82 -18.25
C SER A 481 20.92 -0.31 -18.43
N PHE A 482 20.18 -0.29 -19.52
CA PHE A 482 19.50 -1.46 -20.05
C PHE A 482 20.49 -2.31 -20.82
N GLN A 483 20.56 -3.61 -20.50
CA GLN A 483 21.47 -4.53 -21.19
C GLN A 483 21.04 -4.76 -22.66
N ASN A 484 19.73 -4.82 -22.91
CA ASN A 484 19.16 -5.06 -24.22
C ASN A 484 17.73 -4.49 -24.27
N ALA A 485 17.45 -3.59 -25.20
CA ALA A 485 16.15 -2.93 -25.31
C ALA A 485 14.98 -3.89 -25.56
N THR A 486 15.22 -5.06 -26.16
CA THR A 486 14.17 -6.06 -26.40
C THR A 486 13.60 -6.66 -25.12
N ASN A 487 14.37 -6.65 -24.03
CA ASN A 487 13.91 -7.13 -22.74
C ASN A 487 12.84 -6.20 -22.14
N THR A 488 12.84 -4.92 -22.50
CA THR A 488 11.92 -3.92 -21.97
C THR A 488 10.98 -3.35 -23.03
N ALA A 489 10.83 -4.04 -24.16
CA ALA A 489 9.99 -3.57 -25.28
C ALA A 489 8.49 -3.40 -24.91
N GLY A 490 8.02 -4.09 -23.87
CA GLY A 490 6.65 -3.96 -23.36
C GLY A 490 6.50 -3.00 -22.17
N PHE A 491 7.57 -2.28 -21.79
CA PHE A 491 7.51 -1.28 -20.74
C PHE A 491 7.14 0.09 -21.32
N SER A 492 6.04 0.67 -20.82
CA SER A 492 5.50 1.96 -21.26
C SER A 492 5.32 2.96 -20.12
N GLY A 493 5.83 2.62 -18.94
CA GLY A 493 5.77 3.43 -17.73
C GLY A 493 6.84 4.53 -17.69
N SER A 494 7.39 4.77 -16.50
CA SER A 494 8.38 5.83 -16.25
C SER A 494 9.70 5.27 -15.74
N LEU A 495 10.82 5.64 -16.39
CA LEU A 495 12.16 5.53 -15.82
C LEU A 495 12.48 6.82 -15.08
N ILE A 496 12.67 6.73 -13.77
CA ILE A 496 13.00 7.85 -12.90
C ILE A 496 14.44 7.70 -12.44
N LEU A 497 15.25 8.71 -12.72
CA LEU A 497 16.66 8.73 -12.38
C LEU A 497 16.88 9.78 -11.29
N GLU A 498 17.37 9.33 -10.14
CA GLU A 498 17.86 10.19 -9.04
C GLU A 498 19.30 9.79 -8.75
N ASP A 499 20.19 10.77 -8.50
CA ASP A 499 21.61 10.50 -8.23
C ASP A 499 22.19 9.39 -9.12
N THR A 500 21.94 9.44 -10.43
CA THR A 500 22.25 8.35 -11.36
C THR A 500 22.82 8.90 -12.66
N SER A 501 23.90 8.28 -13.12
CA SER A 501 24.49 8.54 -14.43
C SER A 501 23.84 7.64 -15.48
N PHE A 502 23.37 8.23 -16.58
CA PHE A 502 22.68 7.51 -17.64
C PHE A 502 23.16 7.98 -19.01
N ASN A 503 23.69 7.07 -19.83
CA ASN A 503 24.05 7.37 -21.21
C ASN A 503 22.85 7.07 -22.12
N LEU A 504 22.19 8.12 -22.64
CA LEU A 504 21.10 7.98 -23.60
C LEU A 504 21.67 7.70 -25.00
N SER A 505 21.98 6.43 -25.26
CA SER A 505 22.38 5.91 -26.58
C SER A 505 22.10 4.40 -26.71
N GLY A 506 22.09 3.88 -27.94
CA GLY A 506 21.99 2.43 -28.19
C GLY A 506 20.77 1.78 -27.53
N ASP A 507 21.01 0.73 -26.73
CA ASP A 507 19.95 0.01 -26.00
C ASP A 507 19.19 0.90 -25.01
N ASN A 508 19.87 1.87 -24.39
CA ASN A 508 19.22 2.81 -23.45
C ASN A 508 18.19 3.68 -24.16
N THR A 509 18.51 4.18 -25.36
CA THR A 509 17.55 4.94 -26.18
C THR A 509 16.42 4.04 -26.67
N ALA A 510 16.74 2.86 -27.21
CA ALA A 510 15.74 1.95 -27.77
C ALA A 510 14.74 1.44 -26.71
N ALA A 511 15.17 1.28 -25.46
CA ALA A 511 14.31 0.91 -24.33
C ALA A 511 13.24 1.98 -23.99
N LEU A 512 13.48 3.25 -24.35
CA LEU A 512 12.64 4.38 -23.97
C LEU A 512 11.68 4.85 -25.08
N THR A 513 11.52 4.06 -26.14
CA THR A 513 10.62 4.38 -27.27
C THR A 513 9.14 4.43 -26.90
N SER A 514 8.75 3.81 -25.78
CA SER A 514 7.38 3.83 -25.23
C SER A 514 7.28 4.38 -23.79
N ALA A 515 8.41 4.64 -23.13
CA ALA A 515 8.47 5.03 -21.72
C ALA A 515 8.81 6.53 -21.55
N LEU A 516 8.43 7.08 -20.40
CA LEU A 516 8.85 8.42 -19.97
C LEU A 516 10.24 8.34 -19.33
N LEU A 517 11.15 9.25 -19.73
CA LEU A 517 12.42 9.50 -19.04
C LEU A 517 12.26 10.72 -18.13
N ARG A 518 12.47 10.55 -16.81
CA ARG A 518 12.49 11.64 -15.83
C ARG A 518 13.92 11.91 -15.38
N ALA A 519 14.41 13.12 -15.67
CA ALA A 519 15.70 13.62 -15.22
C ALA A 519 15.56 14.21 -13.80
N GLY A 520 15.51 13.34 -12.80
CA GLY A 520 15.35 13.69 -11.39
C GLY A 520 16.60 14.30 -10.77
N SER A 521 16.47 14.82 -9.55
CA SER A 521 17.54 15.52 -8.84
C SER A 521 18.82 14.67 -8.72
N GLY A 522 19.99 15.32 -8.90
CA GLY A 522 21.29 14.66 -8.85
C GLY A 522 21.63 13.76 -10.04
N SER A 523 20.65 13.40 -10.89
CA SER A 523 20.92 12.59 -12.08
C SER A 523 21.69 13.36 -13.15
N LYS A 524 22.51 12.63 -13.93
CA LYS A 524 23.18 13.14 -15.13
C LYS A 524 22.90 12.22 -16.31
N ILE A 525 22.14 12.73 -17.27
CA ILE A 525 21.82 12.06 -18.53
C ILE A 525 22.76 12.62 -19.61
N THR A 526 23.64 11.78 -20.17
CA THR A 526 24.51 12.15 -21.30
C THR A 526 23.90 11.67 -22.60
N VAL A 527 23.62 12.60 -23.51
CA VAL A 527 23.00 12.31 -24.81
C VAL A 527 24.07 11.87 -25.81
N GLY A 528 23.92 10.67 -26.35
CA GLY A 528 24.80 10.14 -27.38
C GLY A 528 24.70 10.93 -28.70
N THR A 529 25.75 10.85 -29.52
CA THR A 529 25.81 11.54 -30.81
C THR A 529 24.68 11.13 -31.75
N GLY A 530 24.24 12.07 -32.58
CA GLY A 530 23.06 11.92 -33.44
C GLY A 530 21.75 12.14 -32.66
N ILE A 531 20.65 11.61 -33.21
CA ILE A 531 19.30 11.82 -32.66
C ILE A 531 18.88 10.59 -31.85
N GLN A 532 18.61 10.81 -30.56
CA GLN A 532 18.07 9.80 -29.65
C GLN A 532 16.54 9.87 -29.62
N ASN A 533 15.87 8.85 -30.15
CA ASN A 533 14.41 8.82 -30.27
C ASN A 533 13.78 8.15 -29.05
N ILE A 534 13.00 8.90 -28.26
CA ILE A 534 12.30 8.40 -27.06
C ILE A 534 10.83 8.82 -27.08
N SER A 535 10.00 8.26 -26.20
CA SER A 535 8.58 8.61 -26.15
C SER A 535 8.35 10.00 -25.55
N ARG A 536 8.82 10.19 -24.32
CA ARG A 536 8.55 11.37 -23.49
C ARG A 536 9.77 11.72 -22.65
N LEU A 537 9.95 13.00 -22.35
CA LEU A 537 11.02 13.52 -21.50
C LEU A 537 10.44 14.49 -20.47
N LEU A 538 10.91 14.43 -19.23
CA LEU A 538 10.57 15.39 -18.19
C LEU A 538 11.85 15.81 -17.46
N PHE A 539 12.05 17.11 -17.32
CA PHE A 539 13.11 17.69 -16.50
C PHE A 539 12.58 17.88 -15.07
N GLU A 540 13.32 17.40 -14.07
CA GLU A 540 12.93 17.44 -12.64
C GLU A 540 14.17 17.67 -11.77
N GLY A 541 14.94 18.71 -12.09
CA GLY A 541 16.13 19.09 -11.34
C GLY A 541 17.43 18.37 -11.74
N GLY A 542 17.38 17.33 -12.57
CA GLY A 542 18.55 16.64 -13.10
C GLY A 542 19.33 17.43 -14.16
N THR A 543 20.50 16.90 -14.55
CA THR A 543 21.33 17.44 -15.64
C THR A 543 21.14 16.63 -16.91
N VAL A 544 20.84 17.27 -18.04
CA VAL A 544 20.88 16.66 -19.38
C VAL A 544 22.01 17.29 -20.20
N ASP A 545 22.99 16.47 -20.56
CA ASP A 545 24.23 16.86 -21.24
C ASP A 545 24.13 16.53 -22.74
N PHE A 546 24.01 17.57 -23.57
CA PHE A 546 23.92 17.47 -25.02
C PHE A 546 25.29 17.50 -25.71
N GLY A 547 26.39 17.40 -24.96
CA GLY A 547 27.72 17.38 -25.52
C GLY A 547 28.06 18.66 -26.29
N LYS A 548 28.85 18.52 -27.35
CA LYS A 548 29.39 19.66 -28.09
C LYS A 548 28.35 20.30 -29.01
N VAL A 549 28.29 21.63 -28.99
CA VAL A 549 27.61 22.43 -30.01
C VAL A 549 28.65 22.90 -31.04
N THR A 550 28.43 22.62 -32.32
CA THR A 550 29.34 23.05 -33.38
C THR A 550 28.99 24.48 -33.83
N PRO A 551 29.96 25.43 -33.89
CA PRO A 551 29.68 26.79 -34.35
C PRO A 551 29.03 26.83 -35.74
N GLY A 552 28.00 27.66 -35.89
CA GLY A 552 27.21 27.83 -37.11
C GLY A 552 26.16 26.75 -37.36
N LYS A 553 25.91 25.84 -36.40
CA LYS A 553 24.88 24.79 -36.52
C LYS A 553 23.68 25.10 -35.64
N THR A 554 22.48 25.09 -36.23
CA THR A 554 21.19 25.28 -35.54
C THR A 554 20.67 24.01 -34.85
N GLN A 555 21.47 22.94 -34.83
CA GLN A 555 21.17 21.67 -34.17
C GLN A 555 22.42 21.18 -33.47
N SER A 556 22.28 20.64 -32.26
CA SER A 556 23.39 20.01 -31.53
C SER A 556 23.85 18.72 -32.21
N ASP A 557 25.12 18.36 -32.03
CA ASP A 557 25.67 17.08 -32.52
C ASP A 557 25.08 15.87 -31.77
N SER A 558 24.53 16.09 -30.57
CA SER A 558 23.69 15.14 -29.83
C SER A 558 22.33 15.78 -29.58
N MET A 559 21.25 15.16 -30.05
CA MET A 559 19.88 15.65 -29.88
C MET A 559 18.96 14.56 -29.31
N ILE A 560 17.87 15.00 -28.69
CA ILE A 560 16.74 14.14 -28.35
C ILE A 560 15.57 14.46 -29.29
N HIS A 561 14.92 13.42 -29.81
CA HIS A 561 13.61 13.52 -30.44
C HIS A 561 12.58 12.82 -29.55
N VAL A 562 11.55 13.53 -29.14
CA VAL A 562 10.44 12.97 -28.36
C VAL A 562 9.20 12.78 -29.24
N ASN A 563 8.65 11.58 -29.21
CA ASN A 563 7.49 11.23 -30.04
C ASN A 563 6.16 11.81 -29.52
N ASN A 564 6.11 12.25 -28.26
CA ASN A 564 4.87 12.69 -27.62
C ASN A 564 4.95 14.07 -26.95
N TRP A 565 5.81 14.23 -25.95
CA TRP A 565 5.98 15.53 -25.29
C TRP A 565 7.29 15.61 -24.52
N VAL A 566 7.71 16.86 -24.29
CA VAL A 566 8.74 17.23 -23.32
C VAL A 566 8.12 18.16 -22.29
N ASP A 567 8.46 17.99 -21.01
CA ASP A 567 8.02 18.85 -19.92
C ASP A 567 9.24 19.57 -19.30
N LEU A 568 9.17 20.89 -19.28
CA LEU A 568 10.24 21.82 -18.91
C LEU A 568 9.93 22.62 -17.63
N ASP A 569 8.79 22.40 -16.99
CA ASP A 569 8.28 23.26 -15.92
C ASP A 569 9.10 23.18 -14.62
N TYR A 570 9.61 21.99 -14.28
CA TYR A 570 10.21 21.72 -12.96
C TYR A 570 11.71 22.05 -12.86
N GLY A 571 12.28 22.75 -13.85
CA GLY A 571 13.67 23.20 -13.85
C GLY A 571 14.69 22.05 -13.96
N GLY A 572 15.97 22.37 -13.70
CA GLY A 572 17.10 21.47 -13.93
C GLY A 572 18.21 22.15 -14.73
N THR A 573 19.18 21.35 -15.18
CA THR A 573 20.36 21.86 -15.89
C THR A 573 20.46 21.24 -17.28
N VAL A 574 20.72 22.09 -18.26
CA VAL A 574 21.13 21.71 -19.61
C VAL A 574 22.61 22.01 -19.74
N GLN A 575 23.39 20.99 -20.06
CA GLN A 575 24.84 21.10 -20.18
C GLN A 575 25.26 20.99 -21.65
N VAL A 576 26.16 21.87 -22.11
CA VAL A 576 26.79 21.82 -23.44
C VAL A 576 28.30 22.09 -23.35
N ASP A 577 29.10 21.39 -24.17
CA ASP A 577 30.56 21.47 -24.19
C ASP A 577 31.07 22.58 -25.14
N VAL A 578 30.76 23.83 -24.79
CA VAL A 578 31.21 25.04 -25.48
C VAL A 578 31.29 26.24 -24.53
N SER A 579 32.04 27.28 -24.92
CA SER A 579 31.96 28.61 -24.29
C SER A 579 30.82 29.45 -24.90
N GLY A 580 30.40 30.52 -24.22
CA GLY A 580 29.44 31.47 -24.75
C GLY A 580 29.87 32.11 -26.08
N ASP A 581 31.18 32.31 -26.30
CA ASP A 581 31.72 32.81 -27.57
C ASP A 581 31.40 31.90 -28.76
N VAL A 582 31.38 30.58 -28.55
CA VAL A 582 31.02 29.62 -29.62
C VAL A 582 29.52 29.64 -29.90
N ILE A 583 28.69 29.86 -28.87
CA ILE A 583 27.24 30.04 -29.04
C ILE A 583 26.97 31.33 -29.82
N ALA A 584 27.73 32.40 -29.57
CA ALA A 584 27.59 33.67 -30.26
C ALA A 584 27.79 33.60 -31.79
N ASP A 585 28.57 32.63 -32.29
CA ASP A 585 28.75 32.42 -33.72
C ASP A 585 27.45 31.94 -34.40
N THR A 586 26.46 31.47 -33.63
CA THR A 586 25.22 30.86 -34.14
C THR A 586 23.98 31.60 -33.68
N VAL A 587 23.92 31.99 -32.40
CA VAL A 587 22.76 32.66 -31.81
C VAL A 587 22.96 34.17 -31.91
N SER A 588 22.05 34.84 -32.62
CA SER A 588 22.06 36.30 -32.71
C SER A 588 21.84 36.92 -31.33
N ARG A 589 22.59 37.97 -31.02
CA ARG A 589 22.41 38.81 -29.82
C ARG A 589 21.59 40.07 -30.10
N ASP A 590 21.10 40.22 -31.33
CA ASP A 590 20.24 41.35 -31.70
C ASP A 590 18.88 41.18 -31.01
N VAL A 591 18.47 42.22 -30.28
CA VAL A 591 17.19 42.27 -29.56
C VAL A 591 16.20 43.10 -30.38
N ASP A 592 15.08 42.51 -30.78
CA ASP A 592 14.00 43.25 -31.44
C ASP A 592 13.09 43.93 -30.41
N THR A 593 13.51 45.12 -29.98
CA THR A 593 12.73 45.94 -29.04
C THR A 593 11.38 46.44 -29.59
N SER A 594 11.02 46.13 -30.85
CA SER A 594 9.68 46.42 -31.39
C SER A 594 8.63 45.37 -31.00
N LEU A 595 9.06 44.18 -30.57
CA LEU A 595 8.19 43.12 -30.06
C LEU A 595 7.81 43.38 -28.60
N SER A 596 6.72 42.76 -28.15
CA SER A 596 6.32 42.88 -26.73
C SER A 596 7.33 42.16 -25.82
N LEU A 597 7.40 42.54 -24.55
CA LEU A 597 8.30 41.87 -23.60
C LEU A 597 7.97 40.38 -23.42
N LEU A 598 6.71 39.98 -23.67
CA LEU A 598 6.21 38.60 -23.64
C LEU A 598 6.64 37.77 -24.86
N GLU A 599 7.28 38.39 -25.86
CA GLU A 599 7.80 37.71 -27.04
C GLU A 599 9.33 37.68 -27.04
N GLN A 600 9.94 38.72 -26.47
CA GLN A 600 11.39 38.88 -26.40
C GLN A 600 12.10 37.83 -25.53
N ASP A 601 11.35 37.07 -24.73
CA ASP A 601 11.86 36.04 -23.84
C ASP A 601 11.95 34.66 -24.54
N ASP A 602 11.21 34.45 -25.64
CA ASP A 602 11.24 33.24 -26.48
C ASP A 602 11.85 33.46 -27.88
N GLU A 603 12.33 34.67 -28.14
CA GLU A 603 13.02 35.06 -29.38
C GLU A 603 14.40 34.41 -29.56
N ASN A 604 14.90 34.47 -30.80
CA ASN A 604 16.22 33.95 -31.20
C ASN A 604 16.50 32.49 -30.78
N ALA A 605 15.46 31.67 -30.59
CA ALA A 605 15.56 30.22 -30.35
C ALA A 605 16.21 29.52 -31.57
N THR A 606 17.53 29.29 -31.51
CA THR A 606 18.30 28.97 -32.72
C THR A 606 18.91 27.57 -32.70
N ILE A 607 19.49 27.13 -31.59
CA ILE A 607 20.13 25.80 -31.51
C ILE A 607 19.14 24.84 -30.86
N GLN A 608 18.55 23.95 -31.64
CA GLN A 608 17.64 22.93 -31.13
C GLN A 608 18.41 21.81 -30.41
N LEU A 609 17.96 21.46 -29.21
CA LEU A 609 18.50 20.38 -28.37
C LEU A 609 17.51 19.22 -28.27
N VAL A 610 16.23 19.54 -28.08
CA VAL A 610 15.11 18.60 -28.08
C VAL A 610 14.15 19.00 -29.18
N SER A 611 13.70 18.03 -29.96
CA SER A 611 12.63 18.19 -30.95
C SER A 611 11.43 17.32 -30.57
N VAL A 612 10.23 17.77 -30.90
CA VAL A 612 8.98 17.07 -30.63
C VAL A 612 8.32 16.67 -31.95
N SER A 613 7.73 15.48 -32.02
CA SER A 613 6.95 15.04 -33.20
C SER A 613 5.78 15.99 -33.51
N GLU A 614 5.54 16.23 -34.80
CA GLU A 614 4.36 16.97 -35.27
C GLU A 614 3.05 16.29 -34.82
N ASN A 615 2.00 17.07 -34.51
CA ASN A 615 0.69 16.59 -34.03
C ASN A 615 0.70 15.82 -32.69
N SER A 616 1.76 15.99 -31.91
CA SER A 616 1.83 15.48 -30.54
C SER A 616 1.35 16.54 -29.52
N ARG A 617 1.53 16.30 -28.21
CA ARG A 617 1.18 17.29 -27.18
C ARG A 617 2.13 18.49 -27.21
N GLY A 618 3.32 18.38 -27.80
CA GLY A 618 4.31 19.47 -27.86
C GLY A 618 5.16 19.57 -26.59
N ALA A 619 5.91 20.66 -26.47
CA ALA A 619 6.55 21.01 -25.20
C ALA A 619 5.51 21.55 -24.20
N THR A 620 5.72 21.30 -22.91
CA THR A 620 5.00 21.96 -21.82
C THR A 620 6.03 22.75 -21.01
N GLY A 621 5.68 23.99 -20.69
CA GLY A 621 6.60 24.94 -20.07
C GLY A 621 7.43 25.75 -21.07
N SER A 622 7.87 26.91 -20.61
CA SER A 622 8.67 27.87 -21.39
C SER A 622 10.17 27.57 -21.34
N GLY A 623 10.64 26.77 -20.39
CA GLY A 623 12.07 26.49 -20.19
C GLY A 623 12.84 27.58 -19.44
N GLY A 624 12.20 28.68 -19.04
CA GLY A 624 12.83 29.79 -18.31
C GLY A 624 13.36 29.44 -16.91
N ASN A 625 12.97 28.29 -16.36
CA ASN A 625 13.46 27.77 -15.08
C ASN A 625 14.69 26.84 -15.22
N LEU A 626 15.11 26.52 -16.45
CA LEU A 626 16.28 25.69 -16.72
C LEU A 626 17.56 26.53 -16.75
N GLN A 627 18.66 25.93 -16.30
CA GLN A 627 19.99 26.57 -16.34
C GLN A 627 20.82 26.04 -17.50
N LEU A 628 21.49 26.93 -18.22
CA LEU A 628 22.46 26.57 -19.25
C LEU A 628 23.88 26.62 -18.68
N GLN A 629 24.58 25.48 -18.69
CA GLN A 629 25.91 25.35 -18.09
C GLN A 629 26.93 24.69 -19.02
N ASN A 630 28.20 24.98 -18.77
CA ASN A 630 29.32 24.26 -19.38
C ASN A 630 29.70 23.00 -18.55
N PRO A 631 30.61 22.12 -19.01
CA PRO A 631 30.98 20.92 -18.28
C PRO A 631 31.69 21.15 -16.93
N SER A 632 32.12 22.38 -16.64
CA SER A 632 32.68 22.76 -15.34
C SER A 632 31.63 23.21 -14.33
N GLY A 633 30.34 23.22 -14.71
CA GLY A 633 29.23 23.67 -13.88
C GLY A 633 29.06 25.19 -13.81
N GLN A 634 29.72 25.94 -14.70
CA GLN A 634 29.57 27.39 -14.80
C GLN A 634 28.44 27.73 -15.75
N LEU A 635 27.64 28.74 -15.40
CA LEU A 635 26.62 29.29 -16.29
C LEU A 635 27.26 29.83 -17.57
N ILE A 636 26.63 29.55 -18.71
CA ILE A 636 27.00 30.16 -19.98
C ILE A 636 26.19 31.45 -20.11
N THR A 637 26.89 32.58 -20.13
CA THR A 637 26.30 33.92 -20.07
C THR A 637 27.10 34.91 -20.92
N ASP A 638 26.40 35.89 -21.48
CA ASP A 638 26.90 37.12 -22.09
C ASP A 638 25.84 38.23 -21.90
N GLY A 639 25.45 38.43 -20.65
CA GLY A 639 24.31 39.27 -20.28
C GLY A 639 24.50 40.75 -20.57
N VAL A 640 23.47 41.38 -21.16
CA VAL A 640 23.40 42.82 -21.42
C VAL A 640 22.10 43.40 -20.83
N GLN A 641 22.18 44.62 -20.30
CA GLN A 641 21.03 45.32 -19.74
C GLN A 641 20.50 46.41 -20.68
N HIS A 642 19.17 46.48 -20.79
CA HIS A 642 18.45 47.51 -21.53
C HIS A 642 17.36 48.13 -20.66
N ALA A 643 17.26 49.46 -20.70
CA ALA A 643 16.19 50.18 -20.03
C ALA A 643 14.84 49.91 -20.72
N VAL A 644 13.87 49.39 -19.96
CA VAL A 644 12.49 49.24 -20.43
C VAL A 644 11.76 50.55 -20.21
N THR A 645 11.33 51.18 -21.30
CA THR A 645 10.66 52.49 -21.26
C THR A 645 9.21 52.37 -21.69
N GLN A 646 8.28 52.74 -20.82
CA GLN A 646 6.85 52.84 -21.12
C GLN A 646 6.38 54.26 -20.81
N ASN A 647 5.57 54.85 -21.70
CA ASN A 647 5.09 56.24 -21.58
C ASN A 647 6.21 57.28 -21.36
N GLY A 648 7.42 57.01 -21.88
CA GLY A 648 8.59 57.87 -21.74
C GLY A 648 9.29 57.81 -20.36
N GLN A 649 8.85 56.92 -19.46
CA GLN A 649 9.51 56.64 -18.18
C GLN A 649 10.25 55.31 -18.24
N LYS A 650 11.42 55.24 -17.60
CA LYS A 650 12.14 53.98 -17.39
C LYS A 650 11.45 53.21 -16.25
N VAL A 651 10.68 52.19 -16.61
CA VAL A 651 9.81 51.47 -15.67
C VAL A 651 10.46 50.19 -15.11
N ALA A 652 11.40 49.61 -15.85
CA ALA A 652 12.18 48.44 -15.46
C ALA A 652 13.57 48.42 -16.12
N GLU A 653 14.47 47.56 -15.64
CA GLU A 653 15.70 47.14 -16.35
C GLU A 653 15.53 45.71 -16.86
N GLY A 654 15.62 45.51 -18.17
CA GLY A 654 15.59 44.18 -18.79
C GLY A 654 17.01 43.64 -18.97
N THR A 655 17.27 42.43 -18.48
CA THR A 655 18.53 41.72 -18.74
C THR A 655 18.29 40.68 -19.84
N TYR A 656 19.12 40.71 -20.88
CA TYR A 656 19.09 39.79 -22.01
C TYR A 656 20.34 38.94 -21.98
N ASP A 657 20.19 37.63 -22.15
CA ASP A 657 21.29 36.68 -22.05
C ASP A 657 20.97 35.42 -22.86
N TYR A 658 21.95 34.51 -22.96
CA TYR A 658 21.69 33.14 -23.39
C TYR A 658 20.69 32.48 -22.44
N ARG A 659 19.70 31.83 -23.04
CA ARG A 659 18.66 31.15 -22.28
C ARG A 659 18.13 29.93 -22.99
N LEU A 660 17.36 29.16 -22.23
CA LEU A 660 16.60 28.03 -22.71
C LEU A 660 15.16 28.46 -22.94
N THR A 661 14.58 27.96 -24.03
CA THR A 661 13.20 28.25 -24.41
C THR A 661 12.58 27.05 -25.14
N SER A 662 11.26 26.87 -25.03
CA SER A 662 10.53 25.94 -25.91
C SER A 662 10.37 26.46 -27.35
N GLY A 663 10.81 27.69 -27.61
CA GLY A 663 10.74 28.38 -28.88
C GLY A 663 9.33 28.85 -29.22
N VAL A 664 9.19 29.76 -30.20
CA VAL A 664 7.89 30.36 -30.57
C VAL A 664 6.82 29.34 -31.02
N ASN A 665 7.22 28.16 -31.46
CA ASN A 665 6.33 27.09 -31.91
C ASN A 665 6.02 26.05 -30.82
N ASN A 666 6.66 26.14 -29.64
CA ASN A 666 6.52 25.18 -28.55
C ASN A 666 6.77 23.71 -29.00
N ASP A 667 7.74 23.52 -29.89
CA ASP A 667 8.04 22.27 -30.60
C ASP A 667 9.34 21.59 -30.13
N GLY A 668 9.90 22.04 -29.01
CA GLY A 668 11.18 21.51 -28.54
C GLY A 668 11.76 22.21 -27.33
N LEU A 669 13.09 22.14 -27.24
CA LEU A 669 13.94 22.89 -26.32
C LEU A 669 15.11 23.44 -27.12
N TYR A 670 15.34 24.74 -26.99
CA TYR A 670 16.33 25.48 -27.75
C TYR A 670 17.25 26.27 -26.84
N ILE A 671 18.48 26.49 -27.31
CA ILE A 671 19.32 27.59 -26.86
C ILE A 671 19.00 28.81 -27.73
N GLY A 672 18.66 29.92 -27.09
CA GLY A 672 18.43 31.21 -27.72
C GLY A 672 19.10 32.34 -26.94
N TYR A 673 18.80 33.58 -27.34
CA TYR A 673 19.24 34.79 -26.66
C TYR A 673 18.06 35.76 -26.57
N GLY A 674 17.64 36.07 -25.34
CA GLY A 674 16.41 36.81 -25.10
C GLY A 674 16.34 37.34 -23.69
N LEU A 675 15.21 37.97 -23.36
CA LEU A 675 14.96 38.52 -22.04
C LEU A 675 14.98 37.40 -20.98
N THR A 676 15.85 37.51 -19.98
CA THR A 676 15.98 36.55 -18.87
C THR A 676 15.53 37.09 -17.53
N GLN A 677 15.60 38.42 -17.36
CA GLN A 677 15.17 39.08 -16.12
C GLN A 677 14.57 40.46 -16.36
N LEU A 678 13.56 40.83 -15.59
CA LEU A 678 13.03 42.18 -15.45
C LEU A 678 13.17 42.66 -14.00
N ASP A 679 13.92 43.74 -13.77
CA ASP A 679 14.01 44.41 -12.46
C ASP A 679 13.05 45.61 -12.43
N LEU A 680 11.99 45.52 -11.62
CA LEU A 680 10.92 46.52 -11.54
C LEU A 680 11.34 47.75 -10.73
N LEU A 681 11.20 48.94 -11.32
CA LEU A 681 11.72 50.19 -10.74
C LEU A 681 10.64 51.18 -10.31
N THR A 682 9.43 51.08 -10.85
CA THR A 682 8.36 52.10 -10.72
C THR A 682 7.06 51.48 -10.23
N SER A 683 6.16 52.29 -9.67
CA SER A 683 4.93 51.83 -9.00
C SER A 683 3.73 52.71 -9.36
N GLY A 684 2.53 52.26 -9.02
CA GLY A 684 1.28 52.98 -9.30
C GLY A 684 0.98 53.03 -10.80
N THR A 685 0.57 54.20 -11.31
CA THR A 685 0.20 54.35 -12.73
C THR A 685 1.37 54.15 -13.69
N ASP A 686 2.61 54.33 -13.21
CA ASP A 686 3.83 54.19 -13.99
C ASP A 686 4.47 52.80 -13.86
N ALA A 687 3.81 51.85 -13.17
CA ALA A 687 4.25 50.46 -13.07
C ALA A 687 4.55 49.83 -14.43
N LEU A 688 5.45 48.83 -14.47
CA LEU A 688 5.66 48.05 -15.69
C LEU A 688 4.35 47.34 -16.05
N GLU A 689 3.84 47.59 -17.26
CA GLU A 689 2.61 47.01 -17.77
C GLU A 689 2.92 45.88 -18.77
N LEU A 690 2.32 44.71 -18.53
CA LEU A 690 2.28 43.59 -19.47
C LEU A 690 0.89 43.50 -20.11
N ASP A 691 0.87 43.28 -21.41
CA ASP A 691 -0.35 43.17 -22.23
C ASP A 691 -0.17 42.04 -23.24
N ALA A 692 -1.12 41.11 -23.27
CA ALA A 692 -1.12 39.99 -24.21
C ALA A 692 -1.27 40.45 -25.67
N ASN A 693 -1.82 41.64 -25.93
CA ASN A 693 -1.97 42.21 -27.27
C ASN A 693 -2.64 41.24 -28.27
N GLY A 694 -3.66 40.49 -27.80
CA GLY A 694 -4.34 39.45 -28.59
C GLY A 694 -3.52 38.21 -28.91
N LYS A 695 -2.32 38.05 -28.33
CA LYS A 695 -1.48 36.84 -28.45
C LYS A 695 -1.91 35.78 -27.43
N THR A 696 -1.40 34.56 -27.65
CA THR A 696 -1.66 33.37 -26.81
C THR A 696 -0.44 32.46 -26.81
N GLY A 697 -0.36 31.55 -25.82
CA GLY A 697 0.77 30.63 -25.69
C GLY A 697 2.03 31.38 -25.30
N ASN A 698 3.18 30.94 -25.82
CA ASN A 698 4.49 31.53 -25.52
C ASN A 698 4.53 33.05 -25.72
N ALA A 699 3.94 33.57 -26.81
CA ALA A 699 3.87 35.02 -27.08
C ALA A 699 2.97 35.84 -26.11
N ALA A 700 2.32 35.18 -25.14
CA ALA A 700 1.57 35.82 -24.07
C ALA A 700 1.99 35.30 -22.67
N ASP A 701 3.10 34.57 -22.59
CA ASP A 701 3.71 34.11 -21.36
C ASP A 701 4.87 35.04 -20.99
N MET A 702 5.11 35.24 -19.70
CA MET A 702 6.35 35.83 -19.20
C MET A 702 7.13 34.76 -18.47
N SER A 703 8.15 34.26 -19.14
CA SER A 703 9.06 33.23 -18.64
C SER A 703 10.34 33.79 -18.06
N ALA A 704 10.65 35.07 -18.31
CA ALA A 704 11.74 35.77 -17.66
C ALA A 704 11.46 35.96 -16.16
N ARG A 705 12.53 35.95 -15.34
CA ARG A 705 12.41 36.17 -13.91
C ARG A 705 12.10 37.65 -13.61
N ILE A 706 11.10 37.90 -12.79
CA ILE A 706 10.69 39.26 -12.40
C ILE A 706 11.15 39.54 -10.96
N THR A 707 11.94 40.60 -10.80
CA THR A 707 12.57 41.02 -9.55
C THR A 707 12.28 42.50 -9.26
N GLY A 708 12.80 43.04 -8.16
CA GLY A 708 12.73 44.47 -7.86
C GLY A 708 11.61 44.88 -6.90
N THR A 709 11.47 46.19 -6.73
CA THR A 709 10.55 46.78 -5.72
C THR A 709 9.36 47.51 -6.34
N GLY A 710 9.39 47.74 -7.66
CA GLY A 710 8.28 48.31 -8.40
C GLY A 710 7.06 47.39 -8.49
N ASP A 711 5.95 47.98 -8.93
CA ASP A 711 4.70 47.26 -9.16
C ASP A 711 4.71 46.62 -10.56
N LEU A 712 3.96 45.52 -10.70
CA LEU A 712 3.71 44.83 -11.96
C LEU A 712 2.23 44.96 -12.32
N ALA A 713 1.94 45.59 -13.46
CA ALA A 713 0.58 45.80 -13.94
C ALA A 713 0.23 44.91 -15.14
N PHE A 714 -1.04 44.56 -15.27
CA PHE A 714 -1.60 43.82 -16.41
C PHE A 714 -2.79 44.57 -16.99
N ASN A 715 -2.81 44.77 -18.30
CA ASN A 715 -3.82 45.60 -18.96
C ASN A 715 -4.30 45.05 -20.31
N SER A 716 -4.37 43.72 -20.43
CA SER A 716 -4.87 43.06 -21.64
C SER A 716 -6.35 43.34 -21.88
N GLN A 717 -6.82 43.08 -23.11
CA GLN A 717 -8.25 43.18 -23.38
C GLN A 717 -9.04 42.13 -22.60
N LYS A 718 -10.35 42.35 -22.48
CA LYS A 718 -11.26 41.40 -21.82
C LYS A 718 -11.11 40.00 -22.46
N ASP A 719 -11.03 38.99 -21.61
CA ASP A 719 -10.83 37.56 -21.94
C ASP A 719 -9.44 37.18 -22.48
N GLU A 720 -8.55 38.14 -22.77
CA GLU A 720 -7.14 37.86 -23.07
C GLU A 720 -6.38 37.52 -21.78
N THR A 721 -5.33 36.71 -21.90
CA THR A 721 -4.60 36.18 -20.74
C THR A 721 -3.11 36.38 -20.90
N VAL A 722 -2.46 36.94 -19.86
CA VAL A 722 -1.01 36.84 -19.68
C VAL A 722 -0.73 35.72 -18.69
N SER A 723 0.18 34.81 -19.02
CA SER A 723 0.66 33.80 -18.07
C SER A 723 2.03 34.16 -17.52
N LEU A 724 2.31 33.71 -16.30
CA LEU A 724 3.63 33.82 -15.66
C LEU A 724 4.12 32.41 -15.31
N SER A 725 5.26 32.01 -15.86
CA SER A 725 5.77 30.64 -15.76
C SER A 725 7.09 30.50 -14.99
N ASN A 726 7.72 31.61 -14.61
CA ASN A 726 8.97 31.56 -13.84
C ASN A 726 8.70 31.37 -12.33
N GLN A 727 9.22 30.29 -11.74
CA GLN A 727 9.02 29.99 -10.31
C GLN A 727 9.94 30.82 -9.39
N ASN A 728 10.94 31.50 -9.97
CA ASN A 728 11.94 32.28 -9.23
C ASN A 728 11.61 33.77 -9.16
N ASN A 729 10.38 34.17 -9.54
CA ASN A 729 9.92 35.53 -9.37
C ASN A 729 10.00 35.93 -7.88
N ASP A 730 10.53 37.13 -7.61
CA ASP A 730 10.76 37.60 -6.24
C ASP A 730 10.52 39.10 -6.03
N TYR A 731 9.91 39.77 -7.02
CA TYR A 731 9.50 41.17 -6.88
C TYR A 731 8.54 41.38 -5.70
N THR A 732 8.57 42.58 -5.12
CA THR A 732 7.89 42.88 -3.84
C THR A 732 6.79 43.93 -3.93
N GLY A 733 6.64 44.61 -5.09
CA GLY A 733 5.61 45.61 -5.30
C GLY A 733 4.20 45.02 -5.43
N VAL A 734 3.26 45.84 -5.89
CA VAL A 734 1.87 45.44 -6.12
C VAL A 734 1.74 44.68 -7.43
N THR A 735 0.94 43.62 -7.44
CA THR A 735 0.42 42.98 -8.66
C THR A 735 -0.92 43.61 -9.01
N ASP A 736 -0.96 44.46 -10.03
CA ASP A 736 -2.13 45.30 -10.40
C ASP A 736 -2.80 44.82 -11.70
N ILE A 737 -3.85 44.03 -11.59
CA ILE A 737 -4.59 43.49 -12.75
C ILE A 737 -5.70 44.47 -13.10
N ARG A 738 -5.41 45.35 -14.08
CA ARG A 738 -6.25 46.45 -14.57
C ARG A 738 -7.21 46.01 -15.67
N GLY A 739 -6.81 45.04 -16.48
CA GLY A 739 -7.56 44.48 -17.60
C GLY A 739 -7.20 43.03 -17.87
N GLY A 740 -8.13 42.29 -18.49
CA GLY A 740 -7.92 40.90 -18.91
C GLY A 740 -7.71 39.91 -17.75
N ASN A 741 -7.00 38.84 -18.04
CA ASN A 741 -6.76 37.73 -17.14
C ASN A 741 -5.25 37.52 -16.89
N VAL A 742 -4.91 37.03 -15.70
CA VAL A 742 -3.59 36.52 -15.35
C VAL A 742 -3.70 35.04 -14.98
N LEU A 743 -2.82 34.23 -15.54
CA LEU A 743 -2.72 32.79 -15.28
C LEU A 743 -1.37 32.49 -14.59
N MET A 744 -1.40 31.84 -13.44
CA MET A 744 -0.20 31.29 -12.84
C MET A 744 0.14 29.94 -13.49
N ASN A 745 1.36 29.78 -14.00
CA ASN A 745 1.89 28.50 -14.49
C ASN A 745 3.06 27.99 -13.62
N SER A 746 3.29 28.61 -12.47
CA SER A 746 4.30 28.19 -11.50
C SER A 746 3.87 28.57 -10.08
N ASP A 747 4.47 27.89 -9.10
CA ASP A 747 4.39 28.34 -7.72
C ASP A 747 5.14 29.67 -7.57
N SER A 748 4.61 30.57 -6.74
CA SER A 748 5.15 31.91 -6.52
C SER A 748 5.28 32.77 -7.80
N ALA A 749 4.45 32.51 -8.82
CA ALA A 749 4.49 33.25 -10.08
C ALA A 749 4.32 34.78 -9.89
N LEU A 750 3.60 35.22 -8.86
CA LEU A 750 3.43 36.64 -8.53
C LEU A 750 4.52 37.18 -7.58
N GLY A 751 5.64 36.48 -7.43
CA GLY A 751 6.75 36.89 -6.56
C GLY A 751 6.35 37.00 -5.09
N GLN A 752 7.00 37.94 -4.39
CA GLN A 752 6.71 38.30 -3.00
C GLN A 752 5.76 39.52 -2.93
N THR A 753 4.74 39.52 -3.80
CA THR A 753 3.82 40.65 -3.98
C THR A 753 3.17 41.13 -2.67
N SER A 754 3.19 42.45 -2.46
CA SER A 754 2.60 43.08 -1.28
C SER A 754 1.07 43.20 -1.36
N GLU A 755 0.51 43.26 -2.56
CA GLU A 755 -0.93 43.34 -2.79
C GLU A 755 -1.27 42.75 -4.16
N ILE A 756 -2.31 41.91 -4.23
CA ILE A 756 -2.97 41.52 -5.47
C ILE A 756 -4.21 42.39 -5.65
N ARG A 757 -4.21 43.25 -6.68
CA ARG A 757 -5.34 44.12 -7.02
C ARG A 757 -6.04 43.62 -8.27
N LEU A 758 -7.37 43.52 -8.21
CA LEU A 758 -8.21 43.10 -9.33
C LEU A 758 -9.27 44.17 -9.63
N ALA A 759 -9.21 44.76 -10.82
CA ALA A 759 -10.24 45.66 -11.32
C ALA A 759 -11.52 44.91 -11.75
N THR A 760 -12.58 45.65 -12.07
CA THR A 760 -13.79 45.07 -12.67
C THR A 760 -13.44 44.35 -13.98
N ASP A 761 -14.13 43.25 -14.28
CA ASP A 761 -13.92 42.44 -15.48
C ASP A 761 -12.53 41.77 -15.60
N THR A 762 -11.74 41.70 -14.51
CA THR A 762 -10.46 40.98 -14.51
C THR A 762 -10.51 39.64 -13.80
N ARG A 763 -9.52 38.78 -14.10
CA ARG A 763 -9.37 37.46 -13.48
C ARG A 763 -7.93 37.18 -13.08
N LEU A 764 -7.74 36.60 -11.90
CA LEU A 764 -6.55 35.82 -11.56
C LEU A 764 -6.94 34.35 -11.45
N ASP A 765 -6.28 33.49 -12.21
CA ASP A 765 -6.41 32.04 -12.13
C ASP A 765 -5.11 31.42 -11.59
N MET A 766 -5.20 30.73 -10.45
CA MET A 766 -4.03 30.13 -9.82
C MET A 766 -3.67 28.75 -10.38
N ASN A 767 -4.55 28.13 -11.18
CA ASN A 767 -4.25 26.91 -11.94
C ASN A 767 -3.52 25.77 -11.17
N GLY A 768 -3.91 25.53 -9.91
CA GLY A 768 -3.30 24.49 -9.09
C GLY A 768 -2.02 24.91 -8.33
N HIS A 769 -1.52 26.12 -8.57
CA HIS A 769 -0.28 26.62 -7.98
C HIS A 769 -0.48 27.37 -6.66
N SER A 770 0.62 27.51 -5.91
CA SER A 770 0.66 28.17 -4.61
C SER A 770 1.20 29.60 -4.73
N GLN A 771 0.60 30.54 -3.98
CA GLN A 771 1.03 31.93 -3.89
C GLN A 771 0.97 32.44 -2.46
N THR A 772 1.95 33.26 -2.06
CA THR A 772 1.86 34.09 -0.86
C THR A 772 1.80 35.56 -1.27
N ALA A 773 0.86 36.31 -0.71
CA ALA A 773 0.71 37.74 -0.95
C ALA A 773 0.40 38.48 0.36
N GLY A 774 0.68 39.78 0.39
CA GLY A 774 0.26 40.64 1.50
C GLY A 774 -1.26 40.76 1.58
N LYS A 775 -1.84 41.58 0.71
CA LYS A 775 -3.30 41.84 0.65
C LYS A 775 -3.94 41.32 -0.61
N LEU A 776 -5.23 41.01 -0.53
CA LEU A 776 -6.13 40.91 -1.68
C LEU A 776 -6.99 42.18 -1.78
N ASN A 777 -7.14 42.76 -2.95
CA ASN A 777 -8.04 43.89 -3.19
C ASN A 777 -8.80 43.69 -4.50
N GLY A 778 -9.89 42.92 -4.42
CA GLY A 778 -10.74 42.60 -5.56
C GLY A 778 -11.96 43.52 -5.63
N THR A 779 -12.16 44.15 -6.79
CA THR A 779 -13.32 45.01 -7.08
C THR A 779 -14.54 44.17 -7.47
N ALA A 780 -15.75 44.70 -7.27
CA ALA A 780 -16.97 44.06 -7.77
C ALA A 780 -16.88 43.82 -9.29
N GLY A 781 -17.18 42.59 -9.69
CA GLY A 781 -17.07 42.10 -11.07
C GLY A 781 -15.70 41.49 -11.43
N SER A 782 -14.72 41.49 -10.52
CA SER A 782 -13.47 40.74 -10.69
C SER A 782 -13.64 39.27 -10.27
N VAL A 783 -12.69 38.41 -10.66
CA VAL A 783 -12.68 36.99 -10.28
C VAL A 783 -11.30 36.57 -9.77
N LEU A 784 -11.25 35.96 -8.59
CA LEU A 784 -10.12 35.18 -8.12
C LEU A 784 -10.49 33.69 -8.13
N ASN A 785 -9.87 32.93 -9.01
CA ASN A 785 -10.07 31.49 -9.11
C ASN A 785 -8.89 30.73 -8.48
N ILE A 786 -9.13 30.04 -7.37
CA ILE A 786 -8.10 29.23 -6.70
C ILE A 786 -7.76 27.98 -7.52
N ASN A 787 -8.73 27.39 -8.22
CA ASN A 787 -8.50 26.29 -9.18
C ASN A 787 -7.58 25.15 -8.69
N GLY A 788 -7.74 24.70 -7.45
CA GLY A 788 -6.91 23.66 -6.84
C GLY A 788 -5.61 24.17 -6.19
N GLY A 789 -5.27 25.44 -6.39
CA GLY A 789 -4.10 26.10 -5.83
C GLY A 789 -4.22 26.46 -4.35
N ASN A 790 -3.16 27.09 -3.82
CA ASN A 790 -3.07 27.48 -2.42
C ASN A 790 -2.69 28.96 -2.28
N LEU A 791 -3.63 29.82 -1.91
CA LEU A 791 -3.36 31.23 -1.64
C LEU A 791 -3.14 31.47 -0.14
N THR A 792 -2.05 32.14 0.21
CA THR A 792 -1.81 32.64 1.57
C THR A 792 -1.79 34.17 1.58
N LEU A 793 -2.66 34.79 2.38
CA LEU A 793 -2.73 36.23 2.62
C LEU A 793 -2.19 36.56 4.01
N THR A 794 -1.14 37.36 4.06
CA THR A 794 -0.48 37.73 5.34
C THR A 794 -1.08 38.95 6.01
N GLU A 795 -1.80 39.78 5.26
CA GLU A 795 -2.40 41.03 5.75
C GLU A 795 -3.92 41.15 5.45
N GLY A 796 -4.55 40.11 4.91
CA GLY A 796 -5.98 40.07 4.61
C GLY A 796 -6.36 40.86 3.36
N GLY A 797 -7.26 41.83 3.48
CA GLY A 797 -7.69 42.73 2.40
C GLY A 797 -9.21 42.78 2.17
N VAL A 798 -9.63 43.02 0.93
CA VAL A 798 -11.03 43.08 0.51
C VAL A 798 -11.25 42.20 -0.71
N SER A 799 -12.25 41.34 -0.65
CA SER A 799 -12.79 40.58 -1.78
C SER A 799 -14.21 41.05 -2.07
N ALA A 800 -14.37 41.98 -3.01
CA ALA A 800 -15.68 42.41 -3.51
C ALA A 800 -16.11 41.75 -4.82
N GLY A 801 -15.17 41.09 -5.51
CA GLY A 801 -15.43 40.23 -6.65
C GLY A 801 -15.89 38.82 -6.26
N ILE A 802 -15.72 37.89 -7.19
CA ILE A 802 -16.07 36.47 -7.04
C ILE A 802 -14.83 35.68 -6.60
N LEU A 803 -14.99 34.84 -5.58
CA LEU A 803 -14.07 33.74 -5.24
C LEU A 803 -14.60 32.45 -5.87
N SER A 804 -13.75 31.67 -6.54
CA SER A 804 -14.14 30.39 -7.16
C SER A 804 -13.07 29.30 -7.04
N GLY A 805 -13.46 28.06 -7.32
CA GLY A 805 -12.56 26.91 -7.38
C GLY A 805 -12.43 26.13 -6.06
N ASN A 806 -11.76 24.99 -6.16
CA ASN A 806 -11.26 24.18 -5.03
C ASN A 806 -9.83 24.61 -4.64
N GLY A 807 -9.22 23.97 -3.65
CA GLY A 807 -7.85 24.29 -3.17
C GLY A 807 -7.84 24.80 -1.74
N ALA A 808 -6.97 25.77 -1.43
CA ALA A 808 -6.89 26.41 -0.12
C ALA A 808 -6.79 27.95 -0.19
N LEU A 809 -7.47 28.61 0.76
CA LEU A 809 -7.32 30.02 1.10
C LEU A 809 -6.89 30.14 2.56
N ASN A 810 -5.67 30.59 2.81
CA ASN A 810 -5.12 30.76 4.14
C ASN A 810 -5.00 32.25 4.46
N VAL A 811 -5.65 32.69 5.53
CA VAL A 811 -5.51 34.06 6.05
C VAL A 811 -4.67 33.97 7.32
N SER A 812 -3.40 34.35 7.21
CA SER A 812 -2.43 34.22 8.32
C SER A 812 -2.38 35.46 9.21
N GLY A 813 -2.81 36.62 8.70
CA GLY A 813 -2.92 37.85 9.47
C GLY A 813 -3.83 38.88 8.83
N GLY A 814 -4.07 39.98 9.55
CA GLY A 814 -4.88 41.10 9.08
C GLY A 814 -6.37 40.79 9.01
N VAL A 815 -7.09 41.60 8.24
CA VAL A 815 -8.55 41.52 8.11
C VAL A 815 -8.92 41.33 6.65
N LEU A 816 -9.59 40.21 6.32
CA LEU A 816 -10.16 39.95 5.00
C LEU A 816 -11.68 40.20 5.03
N ASP A 817 -12.13 41.27 4.38
CA ASP A 817 -13.55 41.55 4.19
C ASP A 817 -14.06 40.95 2.86
N ILE A 818 -14.99 40.01 2.92
CA ILE A 818 -15.63 39.35 1.77
C ILE A 818 -17.04 39.91 1.64
N THR A 819 -17.30 40.64 0.56
CA THR A 819 -18.54 41.43 0.46
C THR A 819 -19.64 40.78 -0.38
N GLY A 820 -19.30 39.82 -1.25
CA GLY A 820 -20.25 39.08 -2.11
C GLY A 820 -20.41 37.61 -1.72
N GLY A 821 -21.44 36.97 -2.26
CA GLY A 821 -21.70 35.53 -2.11
C GLY A 821 -20.93 34.70 -3.15
N ASN A 822 -20.29 33.61 -2.72
CA ASN A 822 -19.38 32.78 -3.51
C ASN A 822 -19.83 31.31 -3.49
N SER A 823 -21.07 31.04 -3.92
CA SER A 823 -21.70 29.71 -3.81
C SER A 823 -20.96 28.56 -4.53
N THR A 824 -20.10 28.85 -5.50
CA THR A 824 -19.30 27.85 -6.24
C THR A 824 -17.88 27.69 -5.68
N PHE A 825 -17.51 28.44 -4.65
CA PHE A 825 -16.22 28.33 -3.98
C PHE A 825 -16.20 27.11 -3.05
N THR A 826 -15.23 26.22 -3.25
CA THR A 826 -15.15 24.94 -2.52
C THR A 826 -13.80 24.74 -1.82
N ALA A 827 -12.89 25.72 -1.92
CA ALA A 827 -11.59 25.65 -1.27
C ALA A 827 -11.71 25.62 0.26
N ARG A 828 -10.78 24.93 0.92
CA ARG A 828 -10.64 24.98 2.38
C ARG A 828 -10.18 26.37 2.79
N THR A 829 -10.82 26.97 3.78
CA THR A 829 -10.36 28.23 4.37
C THR A 829 -9.70 27.98 5.71
N THR A 830 -8.48 28.49 5.89
CA THR A 830 -7.77 28.50 7.18
C THR A 830 -7.67 29.93 7.69
N ILE A 831 -8.12 30.18 8.92
CA ILE A 831 -8.04 31.49 9.57
C ILE A 831 -7.12 31.35 10.78
N ALA A 832 -5.94 31.93 10.70
CA ALA A 832 -4.95 31.88 11.79
C ALA A 832 -5.39 32.72 13.00
N LYS A 833 -4.76 32.48 14.14
CA LYS A 833 -5.11 33.07 15.44
C LYS A 833 -5.28 34.59 15.43
N ASP A 834 -4.41 35.28 14.70
CA ASP A 834 -4.37 36.75 14.66
C ASP A 834 -5.06 37.33 13.40
N ALA A 835 -5.76 36.48 12.63
CA ALA A 835 -6.49 36.86 11.44
C ALA A 835 -8.00 37.05 11.71
N VAL A 836 -8.60 37.94 10.93
CA VAL A 836 -10.05 38.17 10.91
C VAL A 836 -10.57 37.98 9.49
N VAL A 837 -11.63 37.18 9.33
CA VAL A 837 -12.42 37.15 8.09
C VAL A 837 -13.81 37.68 8.39
N ARG A 838 -14.26 38.71 7.66
CA ARG A 838 -15.63 39.22 7.75
C ARG A 838 -16.39 38.91 6.47
N MET A 839 -17.57 38.31 6.59
CA MET A 839 -18.43 37.99 5.46
C MET A 839 -19.70 38.81 5.50
N ASN A 840 -20.03 39.50 4.40
CA ASN A 840 -21.30 40.20 4.25
C ASN A 840 -22.41 39.35 3.62
N ASP A 841 -22.06 38.19 3.10
CA ASP A 841 -22.99 37.19 2.59
C ASP A 841 -22.71 35.84 3.26
N VAL A 842 -23.76 35.07 3.58
CA VAL A 842 -23.60 33.76 4.25
C VAL A 842 -22.88 32.73 3.39
N SER A 843 -22.82 32.95 2.08
CA SER A 843 -22.08 32.14 1.11
C SER A 843 -20.72 32.73 0.75
N GLY A 844 -20.21 33.72 1.49
CA GLY A 844 -18.95 34.41 1.19
C GLY A 844 -17.72 33.49 1.09
N LEU A 845 -17.65 32.44 1.93
CA LEU A 845 -16.63 31.38 1.84
C LEU A 845 -17.16 30.09 1.19
N GLY A 846 -18.26 30.17 0.44
CA GLY A 846 -18.84 29.07 -0.32
C GLY A 846 -19.20 27.84 0.53
N THR A 847 -18.78 26.66 0.10
CA THR A 847 -19.12 25.37 0.75
C THR A 847 -17.92 24.58 1.24
N GLY A 848 -16.71 25.12 1.13
CA GLY A 848 -15.49 24.45 1.60
C GLY A 848 -15.42 24.35 3.14
N ASN A 849 -14.55 23.48 3.65
CA ASN A 849 -14.33 23.37 5.10
C ASN A 849 -13.63 24.63 5.63
N ILE A 850 -13.98 25.03 6.85
CA ILE A 850 -13.33 26.15 7.54
C ILE A 850 -12.57 25.60 8.75
N SER A 851 -11.26 25.90 8.81
CA SER A 851 -10.41 25.71 9.99
C SER A 851 -10.16 27.08 10.61
N ASN A 852 -10.72 27.35 11.78
CA ASN A 852 -10.72 28.70 12.36
C ASN A 852 -10.05 28.73 13.76
N ALA A 853 -8.82 29.20 13.80
CA ALA A 853 -8.13 29.58 15.05
C ALA A 853 -8.27 31.07 15.38
N GLY A 854 -8.66 31.90 14.40
CA GLY A 854 -8.88 33.34 14.53
C GLY A 854 -10.34 33.75 14.68
N THR A 855 -10.70 34.88 14.07
CA THR A 855 -12.06 35.42 14.10
C THR A 855 -12.75 35.31 12.75
N LEU A 856 -13.85 34.56 12.70
CA LEU A 856 -14.80 34.59 11.59
C LEU A 856 -16.06 35.38 12.00
N SER A 857 -16.35 36.46 11.29
CA SER A 857 -17.49 37.34 11.56
C SER A 857 -18.47 37.38 10.38
N LEU A 858 -19.77 37.35 10.68
CA LEU A 858 -20.85 37.52 9.70
C LEU A 858 -21.52 38.88 9.95
N THR A 859 -21.43 39.79 8.99
CA THR A 859 -21.92 41.17 9.11
C THR A 859 -22.98 41.44 8.05
N HIS A 860 -24.24 41.62 8.42
CA HIS A 860 -25.37 41.87 7.49
C HIS A 860 -25.80 40.68 6.62
N ALA A 861 -25.44 39.45 7.00
CA ALA A 861 -25.83 38.23 6.28
C ALA A 861 -27.00 37.49 6.97
N SER A 862 -28.00 37.05 6.20
CA SER A 862 -29.12 36.19 6.67
C SER A 862 -29.22 34.92 5.86
N GLY A 863 -29.25 33.75 6.50
CA GLY A 863 -29.34 32.45 5.81
C GLY A 863 -28.61 31.33 6.55
N SER A 864 -28.44 30.19 5.89
CA SER A 864 -27.68 29.05 6.40
C SER A 864 -26.23 29.11 5.93
N LEU A 865 -25.28 28.97 6.85
CA LEU A 865 -23.88 28.74 6.50
C LEU A 865 -23.74 27.33 5.91
N GLY A 866 -23.20 27.22 4.70
CA GLY A 866 -23.03 25.95 3.98
C GLY A 866 -21.73 25.20 4.30
N ASN A 867 -20.84 25.82 5.07
CA ASN A 867 -19.53 25.29 5.43
C ASN A 867 -19.61 24.34 6.65
N ASN A 868 -18.66 23.41 6.76
CA ASN A 868 -18.42 22.63 7.98
C ASN A 868 -17.25 23.22 8.77
N PRO A 869 -17.50 24.04 9.82
CA PRO A 869 -16.43 24.57 10.65
C PRO A 869 -15.85 23.48 11.56
N ILE A 870 -14.53 23.31 11.54
CA ILE A 870 -13.77 22.51 12.50
C ILE A 870 -13.08 23.52 13.42
N ILE A 871 -13.47 23.52 14.70
CA ILE A 871 -12.94 24.42 15.75
C ILE A 871 -11.69 23.80 16.35
#